data_AF-A0A5N6DX51-F1
#
_entry.id   AF-A0A5N6DX51-F1
#
_cell.length_a   1.000
_cell.length_b   1.000
_cell.length_c   1.000
_cell.angle_alpha   90.00
_cell.angle_beta   90.00
_cell.angle_gamma   90.00
#
_symmetry.space_group_name_H-M   'P 1'
#
loop_
_entity.id
_entity.type
_entity.pdbx_description
1 polymer ?
#
loop_
_entity_poly.entity_id
_entity_poly.type
_entity_poly.pdbx_seq_one_letter_code
_entity_poly.pdbx_strand_id
1 'polypeptide(L)'
;MPELARTLPASWYCSLPLYQLERRAVFMKSWYLLGPVTKFQNVGEKIEYEIAQQPILAFRASGSSPLPEPGEFQVIRAKTESPLRYHITPTGLIFATLSDETPSFHEYFPDLEPLLQRVDFTRLPYRHSIKYEGRFNWKTMVDGYQECLHCQYTHPSFSVYYPPTFYTVHNHQNFSQHIADPNKPDDGLFLYFFPNCTLNVYGGGMSSFRVCPTEDPNITRMEFDYYHMESGEKFEEYFKFVRQVAMEDYELCEKAQDNLGRGVYSEGILNPEKENGVSSPTLLALLAGIAFLYRFWPHSLASTPKLSNHKTSDTLSSIPDVAKEENRGVSKESDFPAGWWVSKDVFELEKRAIFSKTWLCLSHRSRFAKVGDYQSYEVAGFPIFLILGKDGKVRAFHNVCRHRAYTVTKKECGSSAVLGCRYHGWSYNTYGELTKAPHFDDIPGFDRSQNSLFAIHAVTNGAGFVFVNLDASPRISSADTGLLDAFASNNRLDSQSLWVAGQTIKANFNWKMAFRSKQLIDFAKLENAIEQKSYLSQVTSILKHFRANSEHFSLFPFTSFHTIKRTGWWCAVSFISVSEQKTAIRYDLYCSKEDSSHFQLVADKLAVLVEESARELETEYQEYIAFQKNILDCLEAHVKLEKVQGAEVFPAMRKPRENSRFQQAEQLCKELDCKSELRGKDLAW
;
A
#
# COMPACT_ATOMS: atom_id res chain seq x y z
N MET A 1 6.15 27.86 -19.11
CA MET A 1 6.41 26.49 -19.60
C MET A 1 5.20 25.64 -19.27
N PRO A 2 4.75 24.73 -20.15
CA PRO A 2 3.65 23.83 -19.83
C PRO A 2 4.04 22.93 -18.65
N GLU A 3 3.08 22.69 -17.76
CA GLU A 3 3.26 21.79 -16.62
C GLU A 3 3.38 20.35 -17.11
N LEU A 4 4.37 19.60 -16.62
CA LEU A 4 4.53 18.19 -16.96
C LEU A 4 3.35 17.37 -16.44
N ALA A 5 2.95 16.37 -17.21
CA ALA A 5 1.91 15.43 -16.80
C ALA A 5 2.28 14.72 -15.50
N ARG A 6 1.26 14.30 -14.75
CA ARG A 6 1.41 13.62 -13.47
C ARG A 6 0.52 12.39 -13.42
N THR A 7 0.88 11.47 -12.55
CA THR A 7 0.01 10.34 -12.17
C THR A 7 -1.32 10.86 -11.64
N LEU A 8 -2.33 9.98 -11.57
CA LEU A 8 -3.51 10.27 -10.77
C LEU A 8 -3.13 10.54 -9.31
N PRO A 9 -3.96 11.31 -8.58
CA PRO A 9 -3.84 11.41 -7.14
C PRO A 9 -3.97 10.03 -6.48
N ALA A 10 -3.18 9.77 -5.44
CA ALA A 10 -3.19 8.49 -4.71
C ALA A 10 -4.58 8.08 -4.23
N SER A 11 -5.42 9.04 -3.84
CA SER A 11 -6.80 8.83 -3.41
C SER A 11 -7.68 8.15 -4.47
N TRP A 12 -7.38 8.32 -5.77
CA TRP A 12 -8.12 7.68 -6.86
C TRP A 12 -7.88 6.18 -6.96
N TYR A 13 -6.78 5.69 -6.41
CA TYR A 13 -6.46 4.26 -6.36
C TYR A 13 -7.07 3.58 -5.12
N CYS A 14 -7.62 4.36 -4.18
CA CYS A 14 -8.06 3.84 -2.87
C CYS A 14 -9.53 4.18 -2.55
N SER A 15 -10.14 5.16 -3.23
CA SER A 15 -11.50 5.63 -2.94
C SER A 15 -12.58 4.69 -3.48
N LEU A 16 -13.38 4.13 -2.56
CA LEU A 16 -14.53 3.29 -2.92
C LEU A 16 -15.59 4.07 -3.73
N PRO A 17 -15.98 5.31 -3.39
CA PRO A 17 -16.99 6.03 -4.18
C PRO A 17 -16.54 6.38 -5.59
N LEU A 18 -15.27 6.75 -5.80
CA LEU A 18 -14.71 6.91 -7.14
C LEU A 18 -14.70 5.58 -7.89
N TYR A 19 -14.28 4.51 -7.25
CA TYR A 19 -14.26 3.17 -7.85
C TYR A 19 -15.65 2.71 -8.30
N GLN A 20 -16.69 3.01 -7.51
CA GLN A 20 -18.08 2.74 -7.88
C GLN A 20 -18.55 3.61 -9.06
N LEU A 21 -18.07 4.85 -9.15
CA LEU A 21 -18.34 5.72 -10.29
C LEU A 21 -17.64 5.21 -11.55
N GLU A 22 -16.37 4.81 -11.47
CA GLU A 22 -15.62 4.16 -12.55
C GLU A 22 -16.38 2.94 -13.06
N ARG A 23 -16.88 2.08 -12.17
CA ARG A 23 -17.71 0.92 -12.53
C ARG A 23 -18.88 1.32 -13.44
N ARG A 24 -19.67 2.33 -13.05
CA ARG A 24 -20.89 2.73 -13.78
C ARG A 24 -20.61 3.56 -15.03
N ALA A 25 -19.66 4.49 -14.97
CA ALA A 25 -19.43 5.47 -16.02
C ALA A 25 -18.46 4.95 -17.09
N VAL A 26 -17.57 4.04 -16.71
CA VAL A 26 -16.54 3.49 -17.59
C VAL A 26 -16.94 2.06 -17.95
N PHE A 27 -16.88 1.15 -16.98
CA PHE A 27 -17.00 -0.27 -17.30
C PHE A 27 -18.36 -0.64 -17.90
N MET A 28 -19.46 -0.10 -17.40
CA MET A 28 -20.78 -0.41 -17.98
C MET A 28 -20.98 0.13 -19.41
N LYS A 29 -20.09 0.99 -19.92
CA LYS A 29 -20.21 1.68 -21.22
C LYS A 29 -19.03 1.42 -22.16
N SER A 30 -18.37 0.27 -22.00
CA SER A 30 -17.17 -0.11 -22.76
C SER A 30 -17.33 -1.41 -23.55
N TRP A 31 -16.38 -1.64 -24.46
CA TRP A 31 -16.19 -2.89 -25.20
C TRP A 31 -15.05 -3.72 -24.58
N TYR A 32 -15.21 -5.04 -24.59
CA TYR A 32 -14.31 -5.98 -23.92
C TYR A 32 -13.90 -7.13 -24.83
N LEU A 33 -12.59 -7.37 -24.93
CA LEU A 33 -12.06 -8.54 -25.62
C LEU A 33 -12.37 -9.82 -24.83
N LEU A 34 -13.10 -10.74 -25.45
CA LEU A 34 -13.36 -12.09 -24.91
C LEU A 34 -12.30 -13.10 -25.37
N GLY A 35 -11.70 -12.88 -26.53
CA GLY A 35 -10.64 -13.70 -27.12
C GLY A 35 -10.92 -14.06 -28.58
N PRO A 36 -10.05 -14.86 -29.21
CA PRO A 36 -10.24 -15.37 -30.56
C PRO A 36 -11.39 -16.37 -30.65
N VAL A 37 -11.97 -16.49 -31.84
CA VAL A 37 -12.98 -17.51 -32.20
C VAL A 37 -12.56 -18.95 -31.88
N THR A 38 -11.26 -19.24 -31.87
CA THR A 38 -10.71 -20.56 -31.53
C THR A 38 -10.93 -20.97 -30.07
N LYS A 39 -11.30 -20.03 -29.19
CA LYS A 39 -11.71 -20.34 -27.82
C LYS A 39 -13.14 -20.92 -27.75
N PHE A 40 -13.96 -20.73 -28.80
CA PHE A 40 -15.39 -21.04 -28.82
C PHE A 40 -15.77 -22.08 -29.88
N GLN A 41 -14.95 -23.12 -30.05
CA GLN A 41 -15.14 -24.13 -31.10
C GLN A 41 -16.32 -25.06 -30.83
N ASN A 42 -16.52 -25.43 -29.56
CA ASN A 42 -17.52 -26.41 -29.16
C ASN A 42 -18.91 -25.77 -29.07
N VAL A 43 -19.85 -26.31 -29.83
CA VAL A 43 -21.25 -25.86 -29.81
C VAL A 43 -21.89 -26.18 -28.47
N GLY A 44 -22.53 -25.17 -27.87
CA GLY A 44 -23.20 -25.25 -26.57
C GLY A 44 -22.29 -25.08 -25.36
N GLU A 45 -20.96 -25.07 -25.53
CA GLU A 45 -20.03 -24.84 -24.42
C GLU A 45 -20.07 -23.36 -24.00
N LYS A 46 -20.56 -23.10 -22.78
CA LYS A 46 -20.65 -21.76 -22.22
C LYS A 46 -19.37 -21.39 -21.48
N ILE A 47 -18.73 -20.29 -21.90
CA ILE A 47 -17.59 -19.71 -21.20
C ILE A 47 -18.06 -18.50 -20.40
N GLU A 48 -17.80 -18.55 -19.10
CA GLU A 48 -18.16 -17.48 -18.17
C GLU A 48 -17.06 -16.41 -18.08
N TYR A 49 -17.48 -15.16 -18.18
CA TYR A 49 -16.67 -13.99 -17.87
C TYR A 49 -17.39 -13.18 -16.81
N GLU A 50 -16.62 -12.50 -15.96
CA GLU A 50 -17.17 -11.50 -15.06
C GLU A 50 -16.44 -10.18 -15.30
N ILE A 51 -17.20 -9.17 -15.70
CA ILE A 51 -16.67 -7.86 -16.06
C ILE A 51 -17.40 -6.84 -15.20
N ALA A 52 -16.67 -6.12 -14.35
CA ALA A 52 -17.26 -5.17 -13.40
C ALA A 52 -18.40 -5.76 -12.57
N GLN A 53 -18.18 -6.99 -12.05
CA GLN A 53 -19.14 -7.75 -11.23
C GLN A 53 -20.42 -8.15 -11.98
N GLN A 54 -20.42 -8.06 -13.32
CA GLN A 54 -21.49 -8.55 -14.17
C GLN A 54 -21.07 -9.87 -14.83
N PRO A 55 -21.64 -11.01 -14.41
CA PRO A 55 -21.36 -12.29 -15.05
C PRO A 55 -22.07 -12.36 -16.41
N ILE A 56 -21.32 -12.75 -17.43
CA ILE A 56 -21.79 -12.96 -18.80
C ILE A 56 -21.34 -14.34 -19.30
N LEU A 57 -22.14 -14.93 -20.18
CA LEU A 57 -21.85 -16.20 -20.82
C LEU A 57 -21.65 -15.95 -22.31
N ALA A 58 -20.53 -16.41 -22.85
CA ALA A 58 -20.22 -16.32 -24.26
C ALA A 58 -20.03 -17.73 -24.83
N PHE A 59 -20.69 -18.02 -25.94
CA PHE A 59 -20.72 -19.38 -26.49
C PHE A 59 -21.12 -19.39 -27.95
N ARG A 60 -20.75 -20.48 -28.61
CA ARG A 60 -21.27 -20.84 -29.92
C ARG A 60 -22.58 -21.61 -29.75
N ALA A 61 -23.68 -21.04 -30.20
CA ALA A 61 -25.03 -21.59 -30.03
C ALA A 61 -25.38 -22.68 -31.06
N SER A 62 -24.81 -22.62 -32.26
CA SER A 62 -25.11 -23.54 -33.36
C SER A 62 -23.92 -23.66 -34.32
N GLY A 63 -24.05 -24.53 -35.33
CA GLY A 63 -23.10 -24.63 -36.44
C GLY A 63 -22.41 -25.98 -36.57
N SER A 64 -21.80 -26.20 -37.73
CA SER A 64 -21.03 -27.40 -38.06
C SER A 64 -19.61 -27.11 -38.55
N SER A 65 -19.30 -25.85 -38.90
CA SER A 65 -17.96 -25.40 -39.28
C SER A 65 -16.98 -25.49 -38.09
N PRO A 66 -15.66 -25.65 -38.27
CA PRO A 66 -14.70 -25.62 -37.17
C PRO A 66 -14.66 -24.30 -36.38
N LEU A 67 -15.10 -23.20 -36.99
CA LEU A 67 -15.15 -21.87 -36.36
C LEU A 67 -16.57 -21.29 -36.42
N PRO A 68 -16.96 -20.40 -35.49
CA PRO A 68 -18.27 -19.75 -35.50
C PRO A 68 -18.46 -18.88 -36.75
N GLU A 69 -19.55 -19.10 -37.48
CA GLU A 69 -20.01 -18.23 -38.57
C GLU A 69 -20.91 -17.09 -38.05
N PRO A 70 -21.17 -16.02 -38.85
CA PRO A 70 -22.07 -14.95 -38.44
C PRO A 70 -23.44 -15.47 -38.00
N GLY A 71 -23.86 -15.11 -36.78
CA GLY A 71 -25.13 -15.53 -36.17
C GLY A 71 -25.06 -16.83 -35.34
N GLU A 72 -23.94 -17.56 -35.39
CA GLU A 72 -23.75 -18.76 -34.55
C GLU A 72 -23.25 -18.44 -33.14
N PHE A 73 -22.68 -17.26 -32.94
CA PHE A 73 -22.14 -16.83 -31.65
C PHE A 73 -23.16 -16.03 -30.84
N GLN A 74 -23.18 -16.22 -29.53
CA GLN A 74 -24.03 -15.47 -28.62
C GLN A 74 -23.27 -15.04 -27.38
N VAL A 75 -23.65 -13.87 -26.87
CA VAL A 75 -23.25 -13.38 -25.55
C VAL A 75 -24.53 -13.03 -24.80
N ILE A 76 -24.69 -13.55 -23.59
CA ILE A 76 -25.87 -13.31 -22.75
C ILE A 76 -25.44 -12.91 -21.35
N ARG A 77 -26.30 -12.17 -20.63
CA ARG A 77 -26.14 -11.98 -19.19
C ARG A 77 -26.37 -13.31 -18.49
N ALA A 78 -25.47 -13.72 -17.59
CA ALA A 78 -25.59 -15.03 -16.94
C ALA A 78 -26.84 -15.15 -16.06
N LYS A 79 -27.28 -14.04 -15.45
CA LYS A 79 -28.41 -14.03 -14.51
C LYS A 79 -29.78 -13.99 -15.19
N THR A 80 -29.91 -13.23 -16.27
CA THR A 80 -31.20 -12.96 -16.93
C THR A 80 -31.35 -13.66 -18.27
N GLU A 81 -30.27 -14.26 -18.78
CA GLU A 81 -30.15 -14.83 -20.13
C GLU A 81 -30.47 -13.84 -21.26
N SER A 82 -30.55 -12.54 -20.96
CA SER A 82 -30.80 -11.51 -21.97
C SER A 82 -29.59 -11.34 -22.87
N PRO A 83 -29.77 -11.18 -24.19
CA PRO A 83 -28.67 -11.02 -25.13
C PRO A 83 -27.89 -9.73 -24.86
N LEU A 84 -26.59 -9.78 -25.19
CA LEU A 84 -25.67 -8.66 -25.17
C LEU A 84 -25.10 -8.46 -26.57
N ARG A 85 -24.81 -7.20 -26.92
CA ARG A 85 -24.15 -6.88 -28.19
C ARG A 85 -22.72 -7.39 -28.19
N TYR A 86 -22.31 -7.93 -29.34
CA TYR A 86 -20.97 -8.42 -29.59
C TYR A 86 -20.51 -8.02 -31.01
N HIS A 87 -19.21 -8.09 -31.25
CA HIS A 87 -18.58 -7.87 -32.56
C HIS A 87 -17.51 -8.93 -32.78
N ILE A 88 -17.46 -9.50 -33.98
CA ILE A 88 -16.38 -10.41 -34.41
C ILE A 88 -15.60 -9.69 -35.49
N THR A 89 -14.32 -9.43 -35.24
CA THR A 89 -13.45 -8.79 -36.23
C THR A 89 -13.21 -9.73 -37.42
N PRO A 90 -12.89 -9.21 -38.61
CA PRO A 90 -12.55 -10.05 -39.77
C PRO A 90 -11.40 -11.02 -39.52
N THR A 91 -10.52 -10.71 -38.56
CA THR A 91 -9.36 -11.52 -38.17
C THR A 91 -9.68 -12.54 -37.07
N GLY A 92 -10.92 -12.56 -36.56
CA GLY A 92 -11.41 -13.58 -35.63
C GLY A 92 -11.33 -13.24 -34.14
N LEU A 93 -11.18 -11.97 -33.75
CA LEU A 93 -11.32 -11.55 -32.35
C LEU A 93 -12.76 -11.23 -32.00
N ILE A 94 -13.21 -11.66 -30.82
CA ILE A 94 -14.56 -11.43 -30.33
C ILE A 94 -14.55 -10.37 -29.21
N PHE A 95 -15.38 -9.35 -29.38
CA PHE A 95 -15.65 -8.32 -28.38
C PHE A 95 -17.11 -8.32 -27.94
N ALA A 96 -17.38 -7.94 -26.69
CA ALA A 96 -18.74 -7.77 -26.17
C ALA A 96 -18.89 -6.48 -25.37
N THR A 97 -20.13 -6.00 -25.21
CA THR A 97 -20.44 -4.85 -24.35
C THR A 97 -21.60 -5.15 -23.40
N LEU A 98 -21.59 -4.49 -22.24
CA LEU A 98 -22.57 -4.70 -21.15
C LEU A 98 -23.82 -3.82 -21.24
N SER A 99 -23.86 -2.87 -22.18
CA SER A 99 -24.94 -1.88 -22.31
C SER A 99 -25.29 -1.60 -23.77
N ASP A 100 -26.57 -1.35 -24.02
CA ASP A 100 -27.06 -0.87 -25.32
C ASP A 100 -26.71 0.61 -25.55
N GLU A 101 -26.39 1.36 -24.49
CA GLU A 101 -25.92 2.75 -24.59
C GLU A 101 -24.47 2.87 -25.07
N THR A 102 -23.69 1.79 -25.08
CA THR A 102 -22.31 1.82 -25.57
C THR A 102 -22.30 2.21 -27.06
N PRO A 103 -21.39 3.09 -27.52
CA PRO A 103 -21.24 3.35 -28.95
C PRO A 103 -21.03 2.06 -29.76
N SER A 104 -21.29 2.12 -31.07
CA SER A 104 -20.98 0.99 -31.94
C SER A 104 -19.48 0.65 -31.87
N PHE A 105 -19.11 -0.58 -32.22
CA PHE A 105 -17.71 -1.03 -32.16
C PHE A 105 -16.77 -0.09 -32.93
N HIS A 106 -17.16 0.34 -34.13
CA HIS A 106 -16.38 1.25 -34.98
C HIS A 106 -16.36 2.69 -34.48
N GLU A 107 -17.37 3.15 -33.75
CA GLU A 107 -17.29 4.47 -33.08
C GLU A 107 -16.39 4.41 -31.83
N TYR A 108 -16.37 3.26 -31.15
CA TYR A 108 -15.54 3.07 -29.97
C TYR A 108 -14.06 2.83 -30.33
N PHE A 109 -13.80 2.10 -31.42
CA PHE A 109 -12.48 1.73 -31.94
C PHE A 109 -12.34 2.04 -33.45
N PRO A 110 -12.27 3.33 -33.85
CA PRO A 110 -12.37 3.74 -35.25
C PRO A 110 -11.27 3.21 -36.19
N ASP A 111 -10.09 2.90 -35.66
CA ASP A 111 -8.89 2.55 -36.43
C ASP A 111 -8.22 1.25 -35.95
N LEU A 112 -8.94 0.42 -35.21
CA LEU A 112 -8.40 -0.83 -34.66
C LEU A 112 -8.24 -1.94 -35.72
N GLU A 113 -9.26 -2.18 -36.55
CA GLU A 113 -9.26 -3.34 -37.46
C GLU A 113 -8.08 -3.37 -38.45
N PRO A 114 -7.63 -2.24 -39.05
CA PRO A 114 -6.43 -2.23 -39.88
C PRO A 114 -5.18 -2.75 -39.16
N LEU A 115 -5.02 -2.48 -37.86
CA LEU A 115 -3.88 -2.96 -37.07
C LEU A 115 -3.97 -4.47 -36.81
N LEU A 116 -5.19 -5.00 -36.66
CA LEU A 116 -5.43 -6.41 -36.40
C LEU A 116 -5.14 -7.29 -37.63
N GLN A 117 -5.21 -6.77 -38.85
CA GLN A 117 -4.97 -7.52 -40.11
C GLN A 117 -3.59 -8.18 -40.21
N ARG A 118 -2.66 -7.76 -39.35
CA ARG A 118 -1.30 -8.32 -39.26
C ARG A 118 -1.27 -9.74 -38.69
N VAL A 119 -2.33 -10.17 -38.01
CA VAL A 119 -2.42 -11.47 -37.35
C VAL A 119 -3.74 -12.14 -37.69
N ASP A 120 -3.67 -13.40 -38.11
CA ASP A 120 -4.84 -14.25 -38.31
C ASP A 120 -5.16 -15.03 -37.02
N PHE A 121 -6.04 -14.46 -36.19
CA PHE A 121 -6.41 -15.05 -34.91
C PHE A 121 -7.28 -16.31 -35.05
N THR A 122 -7.82 -16.57 -36.24
CA THR A 122 -8.60 -17.79 -36.53
C THR A 122 -7.73 -19.05 -36.48
N ARG A 123 -6.41 -18.89 -36.56
CA ARG A 123 -5.44 -20.00 -36.57
C ARG A 123 -4.79 -20.28 -35.22
N LEU A 124 -4.94 -19.41 -34.23
CA LEU A 124 -4.26 -19.50 -32.93
C LEU A 124 -5.04 -20.39 -31.96
N PRO A 125 -4.60 -21.63 -31.68
CA PRO A 125 -5.32 -22.53 -30.79
C PRO A 125 -5.31 -22.03 -29.34
N TYR A 126 -6.47 -22.07 -28.69
CA TYR A 126 -6.57 -21.88 -27.25
C TYR A 126 -5.84 -23.00 -26.50
N ARG A 127 -5.03 -22.63 -25.49
CA ARG A 127 -4.23 -23.59 -24.71
C ARG A 127 -4.63 -23.62 -23.24
N HIS A 128 -4.73 -22.46 -22.62
CA HIS A 128 -4.87 -22.37 -21.17
C HIS A 128 -5.46 -21.03 -20.73
N SER A 129 -6.15 -21.03 -19.60
CA SER A 129 -6.56 -19.81 -18.89
C SER A 129 -6.17 -19.91 -17.42
N ILE A 130 -5.80 -18.79 -16.81
CA ILE A 130 -5.53 -18.71 -15.38
C ILE A 130 -6.07 -17.42 -14.78
N LYS A 131 -6.42 -17.47 -13.49
CA LYS A 131 -6.92 -16.32 -12.74
C LYS A 131 -6.05 -16.10 -11.51
N TYR A 132 -5.75 -14.85 -11.21
CA TYR A 132 -5.05 -14.43 -10.00
C TYR A 132 -5.82 -13.30 -9.32
N GLU A 133 -5.78 -13.28 -7.99
CA GLU A 133 -6.20 -12.11 -7.22
C GLU A 133 -4.97 -11.27 -6.88
N GLY A 134 -5.07 -9.97 -7.11
CA GLY A 134 -4.00 -9.01 -6.86
C GLY A 134 -4.46 -7.91 -5.93
N ARG A 135 -3.62 -7.58 -4.95
CA ARG A 135 -3.90 -6.57 -3.93
C ARG A 135 -3.52 -5.18 -4.42
N PHE A 136 -4.15 -4.78 -5.52
CA PHE A 136 -4.01 -3.47 -6.11
C PHE A 136 -5.28 -3.05 -6.85
N ASN A 137 -5.44 -1.73 -7.02
CA ASN A 137 -6.47 -1.17 -7.87
C ASN A 137 -6.20 -1.51 -9.35
N TRP A 138 -7.25 -1.68 -10.14
CA TRP A 138 -7.12 -2.03 -11.57
C TRP A 138 -6.22 -1.04 -12.34
N LYS A 139 -6.27 0.25 -11.97
CA LYS A 139 -5.47 1.30 -12.59
C LYS A 139 -3.98 1.10 -12.39
N THR A 140 -3.55 0.52 -11.26
CA THR A 140 -2.12 0.32 -10.97
C THR A 140 -1.46 -0.61 -11.99
N MET A 141 -2.15 -1.69 -12.39
CA MET A 141 -1.70 -2.61 -13.44
C MET A 141 -1.78 -1.97 -14.83
N VAL A 142 -2.86 -1.23 -15.11
CA VAL A 142 -3.00 -0.52 -16.38
C VAL A 142 -1.90 0.51 -16.57
N ASP A 143 -1.61 1.32 -15.55
CA ASP A 143 -0.53 2.31 -15.61
C ASP A 143 0.83 1.63 -15.83
N GLY A 144 1.06 0.43 -15.28
CA GLY A 144 2.28 -0.35 -15.53
C GLY A 144 2.39 -0.82 -16.98
N TYR A 145 1.30 -1.37 -17.53
CA TYR A 145 1.27 -1.81 -18.93
C TYR A 145 1.42 -0.65 -19.93
N GLN A 146 0.94 0.55 -19.56
CA GLN A 146 0.94 1.75 -20.40
C GLN A 146 2.32 2.41 -20.62
N GLU A 147 3.41 1.77 -20.20
CA GLU A 147 4.79 2.20 -20.41
C GLU A 147 5.76 1.01 -20.37
N CYS A 148 7.03 1.25 -20.73
CA CYS A 148 8.10 0.25 -20.59
C CYS A 148 9.38 0.87 -20.02
N LEU A 149 9.24 1.98 -19.29
CA LEU A 149 10.32 2.61 -18.54
C LEU A 149 10.80 1.69 -17.41
N HIS A 150 9.91 0.88 -16.83
CA HIS A 150 10.27 -0.09 -15.78
C HIS A 150 10.93 -1.37 -16.31
N CYS A 151 10.75 -1.69 -17.59
CA CYS A 151 11.16 -2.98 -18.17
C CYS A 151 12.64 -3.30 -17.92
N GLN A 152 13.55 -2.32 -18.08
CA GLN A 152 14.99 -2.54 -17.87
C GLN A 152 15.36 -2.90 -16.42
N TYR A 153 14.51 -2.54 -15.46
CA TYR A 153 14.76 -2.73 -14.03
C TYR A 153 14.06 -3.96 -13.46
N THR A 154 12.95 -4.33 -14.08
CA THR A 154 12.02 -5.34 -13.57
C THR A 154 12.03 -6.62 -14.39
N HIS A 155 12.14 -6.51 -15.72
CA HIS A 155 12.02 -7.64 -16.64
C HIS A 155 13.34 -7.92 -17.37
N PRO A 156 14.35 -8.51 -16.69
CA PRO A 156 15.64 -8.78 -17.31
C PRO A 156 15.51 -9.74 -18.51
N SER A 157 14.69 -10.78 -18.41
CA SER A 157 14.47 -11.75 -19.49
C SER A 157 13.72 -11.13 -20.67
N PHE A 158 12.68 -10.32 -20.41
CA PHE A 158 11.91 -9.64 -21.46
C PHE A 158 12.75 -8.61 -22.21
N SER A 159 13.54 -7.81 -21.48
CA SER A 159 14.36 -6.73 -22.04
C SER A 159 15.46 -7.20 -22.99
N VAL A 160 15.80 -8.50 -22.97
CA VAL A 160 16.72 -9.10 -23.96
C VAL A 160 16.06 -9.18 -25.33
N TYR A 161 14.77 -9.49 -25.40
CA TYR A 161 14.02 -9.62 -26.64
C TYR A 161 13.39 -8.31 -27.08
N TYR A 162 12.92 -7.51 -26.12
CA TYR A 162 12.21 -6.25 -26.33
C TYR A 162 12.89 -5.10 -25.60
N PRO A 163 13.96 -4.51 -26.17
CA PRO A 163 14.73 -3.48 -25.49
C PRO A 163 13.91 -2.20 -25.27
N PRO A 164 13.78 -1.70 -24.02
CA PRO A 164 12.96 -0.53 -23.72
C PRO A 164 13.48 0.78 -24.33
N THR A 165 14.73 0.79 -24.80
CA THR A 165 15.38 1.93 -25.45
C THR A 165 14.53 2.47 -26.60
N PHE A 166 14.03 1.59 -27.46
CA PHE A 166 13.27 1.95 -28.67
C PHE A 166 11.75 1.93 -28.46
N TYR A 167 11.31 1.53 -27.27
CA TYR A 167 9.89 1.38 -26.97
C TYR A 167 9.13 2.69 -27.06
N THR A 168 7.98 2.64 -27.73
CA THR A 168 7.05 3.77 -27.92
C THR A 168 5.61 3.32 -27.76
N VAL A 169 4.75 4.22 -27.27
CA VAL A 169 3.31 4.00 -27.18
C VAL A 169 2.59 4.99 -28.08
N HIS A 170 1.78 4.47 -29.00
CA HIS A 170 0.90 5.23 -29.87
C HIS A 170 -0.52 5.15 -29.31
N ASN A 171 -1.07 6.30 -28.94
CA ASN A 171 -2.40 6.39 -28.34
C ASN A 171 -3.46 6.62 -29.42
N HIS A 172 -4.53 5.82 -29.37
CA HIS A 172 -5.71 5.92 -30.22
C HIS A 172 -6.96 6.19 -29.37
N GLN A 173 -8.13 6.26 -30.02
CA GLN A 173 -9.40 6.38 -29.30
C GLN A 173 -9.74 5.05 -28.61
N ASN A 174 -9.74 5.06 -27.27
CA ASN A 174 -10.02 3.89 -26.40
C ASN A 174 -9.06 2.69 -26.53
N PHE A 175 -7.94 2.80 -27.21
CA PHE A 175 -6.88 1.79 -27.17
C PHE A 175 -5.49 2.42 -27.37
N SER A 176 -4.44 1.68 -27.05
CA SER A 176 -3.06 2.07 -27.34
C SER A 176 -2.31 0.94 -28.01
N GLN A 177 -1.39 1.29 -28.89
CA GLN A 177 -0.46 0.38 -29.54
C GLN A 177 0.95 0.57 -28.97
N HIS A 178 1.57 -0.53 -28.59
CA HIS A 178 2.89 -0.57 -28.01
C HIS A 178 3.86 -1.18 -29.03
N ILE A 179 4.92 -0.44 -29.35
CA ILE A 179 5.91 -0.82 -30.35
C ILE A 179 7.27 -0.92 -29.66
N ALA A 180 7.83 -2.13 -29.62
CA ALA A 180 9.11 -2.38 -28.96
C ALA A 180 10.31 -1.80 -29.73
N ASP A 181 10.36 -2.03 -31.04
CA ASP A 181 11.36 -1.44 -31.94
C ASP A 181 10.65 -0.94 -33.22
N PRO A 182 10.55 0.38 -33.45
CA PRO A 182 9.94 0.95 -34.65
C PRO A 182 10.61 0.51 -35.96
N ASN A 183 11.87 0.07 -35.92
CA ASN A 183 12.58 -0.44 -37.10
C ASN A 183 12.28 -1.92 -37.37
N LYS A 184 11.60 -2.60 -36.44
CA LYS A 184 11.13 -3.98 -36.55
C LYS A 184 9.63 -4.02 -36.29
N PRO A 185 8.80 -3.43 -37.16
CA PRO A 185 7.37 -3.37 -36.94
C PRO A 185 6.76 -4.77 -36.72
N ASP A 186 7.35 -5.82 -37.30
CA ASP A 186 6.91 -7.23 -37.22
C ASP A 186 7.37 -8.00 -35.97
N ASP A 187 7.99 -7.35 -34.98
CA ASP A 187 8.48 -8.01 -33.74
C ASP A 187 7.35 -8.36 -32.74
N GLY A 188 6.09 -8.07 -33.10
CA GLY A 188 4.92 -8.40 -32.30
C GLY A 188 3.78 -7.41 -32.49
N LEU A 189 2.67 -7.68 -31.82
CA LEU A 189 1.52 -6.78 -31.74
C LEU A 189 1.09 -6.69 -30.27
N PHE A 190 1.31 -5.54 -29.66
CA PHE A 190 0.99 -5.26 -28.26
C PHE A 190 -0.06 -4.16 -28.21
N LEU A 191 -1.27 -4.49 -27.75
CA LEU A 191 -2.39 -3.56 -27.68
C LEU A 191 -3.00 -3.58 -26.29
N TYR A 192 -3.39 -2.41 -25.80
CA TYR A 192 -4.30 -2.28 -24.68
C TYR A 192 -5.63 -1.71 -25.16
N PHE A 193 -6.72 -2.37 -24.78
CA PHE A 193 -8.09 -1.92 -25.03
C PHE A 193 -8.67 -1.39 -23.72
N PHE A 194 -9.04 -0.11 -23.73
CA PHE A 194 -9.64 0.54 -22.59
C PHE A 194 -11.05 -0.03 -22.32
N PRO A 195 -11.37 -0.40 -21.07
CA PRO A 195 -10.65 -0.04 -19.84
C PRO A 195 -9.69 -1.10 -19.27
N ASN A 196 -9.73 -2.35 -19.72
CA ASN A 196 -9.08 -3.41 -18.93
C ASN A 196 -8.51 -4.60 -19.70
N CYS A 197 -8.54 -4.64 -21.02
CA CYS A 197 -8.06 -5.79 -21.77
C CYS A 197 -6.71 -5.49 -22.43
N THR A 198 -5.86 -6.51 -22.56
CA THR A 198 -4.64 -6.46 -23.36
C THR A 198 -4.60 -7.58 -24.39
N LEU A 199 -3.77 -7.39 -25.40
CA LEU A 199 -3.44 -8.37 -26.43
C LEU A 199 -1.96 -8.27 -26.71
N ASN A 200 -1.23 -9.35 -26.43
CA ASN A 200 0.21 -9.44 -26.65
C ASN A 200 0.50 -10.60 -27.60
N VAL A 201 0.92 -10.28 -28.81
CA VAL A 201 1.33 -11.27 -29.81
C VAL A 201 2.84 -11.30 -29.88
N TYR A 202 3.39 -12.49 -29.62
CA TYR A 202 4.80 -12.82 -29.69
C TYR A 202 5.04 -13.74 -30.91
N GLY A 203 6.31 -14.01 -31.24
CA GLY A 203 6.70 -14.88 -32.36
C GLY A 203 6.22 -16.34 -32.23
N GLY A 204 4.94 -16.59 -32.53
CA GLY A 204 4.29 -17.92 -32.52
C GLY A 204 3.15 -18.10 -31.50
N GLY A 205 2.94 -17.13 -30.61
CA GLY A 205 1.99 -17.21 -29.51
C GLY A 205 1.29 -15.88 -29.20
N MET A 206 0.16 -15.97 -28.51
CA MET A 206 -0.61 -14.81 -28.05
C MET A 206 -0.97 -15.00 -26.58
N SER A 207 -0.85 -13.93 -25.81
CA SER A 207 -1.45 -13.83 -24.48
C SER A 207 -2.40 -12.64 -24.46
N SER A 208 -3.48 -12.76 -23.71
CA SER A 208 -4.39 -11.66 -23.42
C SER A 208 -4.66 -11.69 -21.94
N PHE A 209 -4.63 -10.53 -21.29
CA PHE A 209 -5.08 -10.44 -19.92
C PHE A 209 -6.15 -9.37 -19.71
N ARG A 210 -6.97 -9.59 -18.69
CA ARG A 210 -8.04 -8.69 -18.26
C ARG A 210 -7.83 -8.31 -16.81
N VAL A 211 -7.89 -7.01 -16.55
CA VAL A 211 -7.78 -6.41 -15.21
C VAL A 211 -9.20 -6.18 -14.68
N CYS A 212 -9.82 -7.19 -14.07
CA CYS A 212 -11.22 -7.12 -13.66
C CYS A 212 -11.38 -6.52 -12.25
N PRO A 213 -12.08 -5.38 -12.11
CA PRO A 213 -12.36 -4.81 -10.80
C PRO A 213 -13.31 -5.71 -9.99
N THR A 214 -13.03 -5.85 -8.69
CA THR A 214 -13.85 -6.58 -7.72
C THR A 214 -14.76 -5.61 -6.96
N GLU A 215 -15.35 -6.00 -5.82
CA GLU A 215 -16.10 -5.09 -4.94
C GLU A 215 -15.18 -4.20 -4.10
N ASP A 216 -13.95 -4.66 -3.81
CA ASP A 216 -12.96 -3.91 -3.05
C ASP A 216 -12.05 -3.12 -4.02
N PRO A 217 -11.94 -1.79 -3.89
CA PRO A 217 -11.06 -0.96 -4.73
C PRO A 217 -9.58 -1.35 -4.65
N ASN A 218 -9.17 -2.10 -3.63
CA ASN A 218 -7.80 -2.57 -3.42
C ASN A 218 -7.57 -4.00 -3.92
N ILE A 219 -8.59 -4.65 -4.48
CA ILE A 219 -8.48 -6.01 -5.01
C ILE A 219 -8.91 -6.02 -6.47
N THR A 220 -8.07 -6.59 -7.31
CA THR A 220 -8.34 -6.82 -8.73
C THR A 220 -8.20 -8.30 -9.03
N ARG A 221 -9.16 -8.84 -9.78
CA ARG A 221 -9.04 -10.16 -10.39
C ARG A 221 -8.38 -10.04 -11.75
N MET A 222 -7.20 -10.62 -11.91
CA MET A 222 -6.50 -10.70 -13.18
C MET A 222 -6.85 -12.02 -13.87
N GLU A 223 -7.30 -11.98 -15.11
CA GLU A 223 -7.54 -13.17 -15.92
C GLU A 223 -6.62 -13.19 -17.13
N PHE A 224 -6.05 -14.35 -17.44
CA PHE A 224 -5.15 -14.52 -18.57
C PHE A 224 -5.66 -15.65 -19.44
N ASP A 225 -5.61 -15.43 -20.75
CA ASP A 225 -5.82 -16.45 -21.78
C ASP A 225 -4.53 -16.61 -22.60
N TYR A 226 -4.14 -17.85 -22.87
CA TYR A 226 -2.94 -18.19 -23.64
C TYR A 226 -3.28 -19.02 -24.86
N TYR A 227 -2.67 -18.63 -25.99
CA TYR A 227 -2.86 -19.23 -27.29
C TYR A 227 -1.50 -19.47 -27.92
N HIS A 228 -1.33 -20.60 -28.60
CA HIS A 228 -0.03 -20.95 -29.17
C HIS A 228 -0.15 -22.00 -30.27
N MET A 229 0.54 -21.82 -31.38
CA MET A 229 0.49 -22.76 -32.52
C MET A 229 0.97 -24.16 -32.12
N GLU A 230 2.03 -24.22 -31.32
CA GLU A 230 2.61 -25.46 -30.79
C GLU A 230 1.95 -25.88 -29.47
N SER A 231 2.04 -27.16 -29.12
CA SER A 231 1.63 -27.74 -27.83
C SER A 231 2.81 -28.43 -27.14
N GLY A 232 2.60 -28.99 -25.95
CA GLY A 232 3.63 -29.71 -25.20
C GLY A 232 4.75 -28.80 -24.71
N GLU A 233 6.00 -29.26 -24.78
CA GLU A 233 7.16 -28.57 -24.19
C GLU A 233 7.35 -27.14 -24.73
N LYS A 234 7.15 -26.91 -26.03
CA LYS A 234 7.26 -25.56 -26.62
C LYS A 234 6.23 -24.58 -26.04
N PHE A 235 5.00 -25.04 -25.79
CA PHE A 235 3.99 -24.20 -25.14
C PHE A 235 4.36 -23.92 -23.68
N GLU A 236 4.88 -24.92 -22.95
CA GLU A 236 5.31 -24.75 -21.56
C GLU A 236 6.45 -23.75 -21.41
N GLU A 237 7.40 -23.71 -22.35
CA GLU A 237 8.46 -22.71 -22.39
C GLU A 237 7.90 -21.29 -22.60
N TYR A 238 7.03 -21.13 -23.60
CA TYR A 238 6.32 -19.88 -23.85
C TYR A 238 5.53 -19.41 -22.62
N PHE A 239 4.72 -20.31 -22.05
CA PHE A 239 3.87 -20.04 -20.90
C PHE A 239 4.69 -19.62 -19.67
N LYS A 240 5.79 -20.31 -19.38
CA LYS A 240 6.70 -19.94 -18.29
C LYS A 240 7.27 -18.54 -18.47
N PHE A 241 7.70 -18.18 -19.67
CA PHE A 241 8.24 -16.86 -19.98
C PHE A 241 7.20 -15.74 -19.77
N VAL A 242 6.03 -15.84 -20.42
CA VAL A 242 5.00 -14.79 -20.30
C VAL A 242 4.44 -14.67 -18.89
N ARG A 243 4.33 -15.81 -18.18
CA ARG A 243 3.88 -15.83 -16.78
C ARG A 243 4.91 -15.18 -15.85
N GLN A 244 6.20 -15.37 -16.10
CA GLN A 244 7.24 -14.71 -15.31
C GLN A 244 7.08 -13.18 -15.36
N VAL A 245 6.93 -12.62 -16.55
CA VAL A 245 6.74 -11.16 -16.74
C VAL A 245 5.51 -10.68 -15.98
N ALA A 246 4.37 -11.38 -16.12
CA ALA A 246 3.14 -11.03 -15.42
C ALA A 246 3.27 -11.07 -13.88
N MET A 247 4.04 -12.02 -13.34
CA MET A 247 4.27 -12.10 -11.89
C MET A 247 5.23 -11.00 -11.38
N GLU A 248 6.20 -10.60 -12.21
CA GLU A 248 7.09 -9.47 -11.91
C GLU A 248 6.29 -8.15 -11.83
N ASP A 249 5.36 -7.93 -12.75
CA ASP A 249 4.42 -6.78 -12.71
C ASP A 249 3.49 -6.82 -11.50
N TYR A 250 3.06 -8.02 -11.09
CA TYR A 250 2.25 -8.20 -9.89
C TYR A 250 2.95 -7.66 -8.64
N GLU A 251 4.23 -8.00 -8.45
CA GLU A 251 5.02 -7.51 -7.34
C GLU A 251 5.15 -5.98 -7.39
N LEU A 252 5.33 -5.41 -8.59
CA LEU A 252 5.36 -3.97 -8.78
C LEU A 252 4.07 -3.30 -8.30
N CYS A 253 2.93 -3.83 -8.76
CA CYS A 253 1.62 -3.28 -8.47
C CYS A 253 1.27 -3.35 -6.99
N GLU A 254 1.49 -4.49 -6.33
CA GLU A 254 1.17 -4.63 -4.90
C GLU A 254 2.00 -3.69 -4.03
N LYS A 255 3.29 -3.55 -4.32
CA LYS A 255 4.18 -2.67 -3.54
C LYS A 255 3.91 -1.19 -3.81
N ALA A 256 3.56 -0.82 -5.05
CA ALA A 256 3.14 0.53 -5.36
C ALA A 256 1.80 0.86 -4.68
N GLN A 257 0.81 -0.02 -4.81
CA GLN A 257 -0.51 0.15 -4.18
C GLN A 257 -0.39 0.31 -2.67
N ASP A 258 0.42 -0.52 -2.02
CA ASP A 258 0.60 -0.46 -0.57
C ASP A 258 0.97 0.96 -0.13
N ASN A 259 1.93 1.59 -0.81
CA ASN A 259 2.36 2.96 -0.57
C ASN A 259 1.32 4.03 -0.99
N LEU A 260 0.55 3.81 -2.05
CA LEU A 260 -0.58 4.70 -2.43
C LEU A 260 -1.62 4.74 -1.29
N GLY A 261 -1.83 3.62 -0.60
CA GLY A 261 -2.77 3.49 0.52
C GLY A 261 -2.26 4.02 1.87
N ARG A 262 -0.97 4.38 2.02
CA ARG A 262 -0.41 4.80 3.32
C ARG A 262 -0.58 6.30 3.65
N GLY A 263 -1.16 7.09 2.75
CA GLY A 263 -1.42 8.52 2.99
C GLY A 263 -0.17 9.40 3.04
N VAL A 264 0.92 8.98 2.41
CA VAL A 264 2.20 9.74 2.33
C VAL A 264 2.42 10.32 0.93
N TYR A 265 2.10 9.55 -0.10
CA TYR A 265 2.27 9.94 -1.50
C TYR A 265 0.99 10.57 -2.04
N SER A 266 1.14 11.58 -2.90
CA SER A 266 0.02 12.25 -3.58
C SER A 266 0.04 11.98 -5.08
N GLU A 267 1.10 12.37 -5.77
CA GLU A 267 1.25 12.31 -7.23
C GLU A 267 2.75 12.42 -7.58
N GLY A 268 3.10 11.99 -8.80
CA GLY A 268 4.46 12.09 -9.33
C GLY A 268 4.48 12.50 -10.80
N ILE A 269 5.61 13.03 -11.25
CA ILE A 269 5.77 13.55 -12.62
C ILE A 269 5.97 12.39 -13.58
N LEU A 270 5.21 12.39 -14.67
CA LEU A 270 5.34 11.43 -15.77
C LEU A 270 6.30 11.95 -16.84
N ASN A 271 7.07 11.03 -17.42
CA ASN A 271 7.87 11.30 -18.60
C ASN A 271 6.94 11.48 -19.82
N PRO A 272 6.96 12.62 -20.53
CA PRO A 272 6.03 12.92 -21.62
C PRO A 272 6.25 12.06 -22.86
N GLU A 273 7.39 11.38 -22.98
CA GLU A 273 7.69 10.46 -24.09
C GLU A 273 7.57 9.01 -23.66
N LYS A 274 8.20 8.64 -22.54
CA LYS A 274 8.28 7.25 -22.07
C LYS A 274 7.06 6.77 -21.27
N GLU A 275 6.25 7.69 -20.76
CA GLU A 275 5.03 7.41 -20.00
C GLU A 275 3.82 8.13 -20.62
N ASN A 276 3.87 8.39 -21.92
CA ASN A 276 2.79 9.08 -22.63
C ASN A 276 1.48 8.27 -22.63
N GLY A 277 1.55 6.93 -22.67
CA GLY A 277 0.41 6.03 -22.51
C GLY A 277 -0.28 6.18 -21.14
N VAL A 278 0.49 6.38 -20.08
CA VAL A 278 -0.03 6.65 -18.72
C VAL A 278 -0.70 8.03 -18.66
N SER A 279 -0.11 9.02 -19.34
CA SER A 279 -0.65 10.40 -19.38
C SER A 279 -1.81 10.61 -20.36
N SER A 280 -2.11 9.61 -21.18
CA SER A 280 -3.00 9.65 -22.34
C SER A 280 -4.44 10.08 -21.98
N PRO A 281 -5.23 10.60 -22.95
CA PRO A 281 -6.56 11.14 -22.71
C PRO A 281 -7.60 10.14 -22.18
N THR A 282 -7.27 8.89 -21.90
CA THR A 282 -8.11 7.98 -21.09
C THR A 282 -8.43 8.58 -19.71
N LEU A 283 -7.54 9.42 -19.17
CA LEU A 283 -7.80 10.22 -17.97
C LEU A 283 -8.70 11.44 -18.21
N LEU A 284 -8.53 12.11 -19.35
CA LEU A 284 -9.34 13.25 -19.77
C LEU A 284 -10.74 12.81 -20.23
N ALA A 285 -10.89 11.60 -20.77
CA ALA A 285 -12.15 10.98 -21.16
C ALA A 285 -12.90 10.44 -19.93
N LEU A 286 -12.20 9.90 -18.93
CA LEU A 286 -12.77 9.60 -17.60
C LEU A 286 -13.33 10.89 -16.96
N LEU A 287 -12.52 11.96 -16.92
CA LEU A 287 -12.88 13.24 -16.32
C LEU A 287 -13.99 13.97 -17.11
N ALA A 288 -13.95 13.95 -18.44
CA ALA A 288 -14.97 14.57 -19.29
C ALA A 288 -16.29 13.78 -19.29
N GLY A 289 -16.23 12.43 -19.27
CA GLY A 289 -17.41 11.57 -19.17
C GLY A 289 -18.11 11.70 -17.82
N ILE A 290 -17.33 11.81 -16.72
CA ILE A 290 -17.86 12.07 -15.37
C ILE A 290 -18.51 13.47 -15.30
N ALA A 291 -17.88 14.50 -15.88
CA ALA A 291 -18.44 15.87 -15.91
C ALA A 291 -19.69 15.99 -16.80
N PHE A 292 -19.74 15.26 -17.93
CA PHE A 292 -20.91 15.25 -18.82
C PHE A 292 -22.12 14.58 -18.15
N LEU A 293 -21.92 13.49 -17.41
CA LEU A 293 -22.97 12.82 -16.64
C LEU A 293 -23.50 13.68 -15.48
N TYR A 294 -22.67 14.55 -14.90
CA TYR A 294 -23.10 15.48 -13.84
C TYR A 294 -24.02 16.59 -14.36
N ARG A 295 -23.86 16.99 -15.62
CA ARG A 295 -24.62 18.09 -16.25
C ARG A 295 -26.02 17.68 -16.72
N PHE A 296 -26.28 16.38 -16.85
CA PHE A 296 -27.55 15.80 -17.33
C PHE A 296 -28.27 14.94 -16.29
N TRP A 297 -27.82 14.92 -15.02
CA TRP A 297 -28.58 14.28 -13.96
C TRP A 297 -29.86 15.11 -13.68
N PRO A 298 -31.08 14.53 -13.82
CA PRO A 298 -32.29 15.29 -13.53
C PRO A 298 -32.35 15.59 -12.03
N HIS A 299 -32.24 16.87 -11.67
CA HIS A 299 -32.58 17.35 -10.34
C HIS A 299 -34.09 17.16 -10.13
N SER A 300 -34.47 16.01 -9.57
CA SER A 300 -35.80 15.89 -8.97
C SER A 300 -35.81 16.74 -7.70
N LEU A 301 -36.54 17.86 -7.76
CA LEU A 301 -36.84 18.71 -6.61
C LEU A 301 -37.71 17.92 -5.63
N ALA A 302 -37.10 17.21 -4.70
CA ALA A 302 -37.80 16.64 -3.56
C ALA A 302 -37.92 17.71 -2.46
N SER A 303 -39.15 18.21 -2.30
CA SER A 303 -39.59 19.13 -1.24
C SER A 303 -39.31 18.55 0.16
N THR A 304 -38.74 19.38 1.03
CA THR A 304 -38.51 19.08 2.44
C THR A 304 -39.83 19.05 3.24
N PRO A 305 -40.08 18.02 4.07
CA PRO A 305 -41.13 18.10 5.08
C PRO A 305 -40.57 18.74 6.37
N LYS A 306 -41.32 19.70 6.90
CA LYS A 306 -41.06 20.37 8.18
C LYS A 306 -41.28 19.39 9.34
N LEU A 307 -40.29 19.21 10.22
CA LEU A 307 -40.48 18.56 11.51
C LEU A 307 -41.10 19.53 12.52
N SER A 308 -42.22 19.12 13.14
CA SER A 308 -42.84 19.83 14.25
C SER A 308 -42.18 19.45 15.58
N ASN A 309 -41.82 20.46 16.36
CA ASN A 309 -41.39 20.32 17.75
C ASN A 309 -42.57 19.93 18.65
N HIS A 310 -42.41 18.87 19.44
CA HIS A 310 -43.19 18.68 20.66
C HIS A 310 -42.29 18.88 21.89
N LYS A 311 -42.55 19.97 22.60
CA LYS A 311 -42.14 20.20 23.98
C LYS A 311 -43.10 19.46 24.91
N THR A 312 -42.58 18.84 25.96
CA THR A 312 -43.29 18.69 27.23
C THR A 312 -42.39 19.11 28.38
N SER A 313 -43.00 19.91 29.24
CA SER A 313 -42.49 20.57 30.43
C SER A 313 -42.91 19.79 31.68
N ASP A 314 -42.40 20.24 32.83
CA ASP A 314 -42.91 20.04 34.21
C ASP A 314 -42.28 18.86 34.97
N THR A 315 -41.82 18.95 36.23
CA THR A 315 -41.74 20.03 37.23
C THR A 315 -40.73 19.59 38.32
N LEU A 316 -40.11 20.55 39.01
CA LEU A 316 -39.33 20.35 40.24
C LEU A 316 -40.24 20.11 41.46
N SER A 317 -39.87 19.18 42.35
CA SER A 317 -40.13 19.36 43.80
C SER A 317 -39.31 18.42 44.71
N SER A 318 -38.68 19.06 45.70
CA SER A 318 -38.39 18.62 47.10
C SER A 318 -37.39 17.50 47.40
N ILE A 319 -36.38 17.90 48.18
CA ILE A 319 -35.43 17.08 48.96
C ILE A 319 -36.09 16.65 50.29
N PRO A 320 -35.73 15.47 50.83
CA PRO A 320 -35.29 15.43 52.23
C PRO A 320 -34.00 14.61 52.46
N ASP A 321 -33.44 14.81 53.65
CA ASP A 321 -32.07 14.58 54.08
C ASP A 321 -31.88 13.28 54.90
N VAL A 322 -30.63 12.79 54.93
CA VAL A 322 -29.98 11.89 55.94
C VAL A 322 -30.33 10.37 56.00
N ALA A 323 -29.35 9.51 55.66
CA ALA A 323 -28.64 8.55 56.56
C ALA A 323 -27.98 7.35 55.82
N LYS A 324 -26.79 6.97 56.33
CA LYS A 324 -25.89 5.84 56.01
C LYS A 324 -26.55 4.50 55.66
N GLU A 325 -26.01 3.76 54.68
CA GLU A 325 -25.06 2.62 54.82
C GLU A 325 -25.08 1.73 53.55
N GLU A 326 -23.99 0.98 53.34
CA GLU A 326 -23.58 0.26 52.13
C GLU A 326 -24.64 -0.67 51.48
N ASN A 327 -24.80 -0.60 50.14
CA ASN A 327 -24.74 -1.82 49.33
C ASN A 327 -24.48 -1.58 47.83
N ARG A 328 -23.88 -2.61 47.22
CA ARG A 328 -23.23 -2.71 45.92
C ARG A 328 -24.16 -2.48 44.72
N GLY A 329 -23.68 -1.71 43.74
CA GLY A 329 -24.25 -1.67 42.40
C GLY A 329 -23.72 -0.52 41.56
N VAL A 330 -22.54 -0.66 40.96
CA VAL A 330 -22.07 0.26 39.91
C VAL A 330 -21.57 -0.57 38.73
N SER A 331 -22.37 -0.70 37.68
CA SER A 331 -21.81 -0.95 36.35
C SER A 331 -21.30 0.39 35.83
N LYS A 332 -20.00 0.66 36.00
CA LYS A 332 -19.37 1.81 35.35
C LYS A 332 -19.29 1.49 33.86
N GLU A 333 -19.97 2.29 33.04
CA GLU A 333 -19.63 2.34 31.61
C GLU A 333 -18.13 2.67 31.48
N SER A 334 -17.46 2.00 30.55
CA SER A 334 -16.02 2.19 30.29
C SER A 334 -15.77 3.63 29.83
N ASP A 335 -14.72 4.27 30.34
CA ASP A 335 -14.27 5.60 29.88
C ASP A 335 -13.72 5.57 28.43
N PHE A 336 -13.55 4.38 27.83
CA PHE A 336 -13.00 4.20 26.48
C PHE A 336 -14.09 3.92 25.42
N PRO A 337 -13.92 4.41 24.17
CA PRO A 337 -14.82 4.14 23.06
C PRO A 337 -15.07 2.65 22.80
N ALA A 338 -16.25 2.34 22.26
CA ALA A 338 -16.54 1.00 21.74
C ALA A 338 -15.49 0.58 20.70
N GLY A 339 -14.99 -0.65 20.82
CA GLY A 339 -13.97 -1.17 19.91
C GLY A 339 -12.56 -0.60 20.13
N TRP A 340 -12.26 0.03 21.28
CA TRP A 340 -10.94 0.59 21.66
C TRP A 340 -9.71 -0.24 21.22
N TRP A 341 -9.85 -1.55 21.25
CA TRP A 341 -8.76 -2.48 20.97
C TRP A 341 -8.78 -3.16 19.61
N VAL A 342 -9.90 -3.09 18.87
CA VAL A 342 -10.12 -3.86 17.64
C VAL A 342 -10.66 -3.02 16.48
N SER A 343 -11.04 -1.77 16.73
CA SER A 343 -11.61 -0.89 15.72
C SER A 343 -10.53 -0.34 14.80
N LYS A 344 -10.72 -0.55 13.50
CA LYS A 344 -9.89 0.01 12.45
C LYS A 344 -9.94 1.54 12.45
N ASP A 345 -11.10 2.13 12.71
CA ASP A 345 -11.27 3.59 12.73
C ASP A 345 -10.52 4.22 13.90
N VAL A 346 -10.55 3.58 15.08
CA VAL A 346 -9.75 4.00 16.24
C VAL A 346 -8.26 3.91 15.90
N PHE A 347 -7.82 2.84 15.23
CA PHE A 347 -6.43 2.69 14.82
C PHE A 347 -5.97 3.73 13.80
N GLU A 348 -6.80 4.06 12.80
CA GLU A 348 -6.51 5.14 11.86
C GLU A 348 -6.45 6.51 12.56
N LEU A 349 -7.27 6.74 13.58
CA LEU A 349 -7.16 7.94 14.42
C LEU A 349 -5.88 7.93 15.27
N GLU A 350 -5.48 6.79 15.85
CA GLU A 350 -4.21 6.64 16.59
C GLU A 350 -3.00 6.96 15.69
N LYS A 351 -3.02 6.53 14.42
CA LYS A 351 -2.00 6.88 13.41
C LYS A 351 -1.86 8.39 13.24
N ARG A 352 -2.98 9.10 13.09
CA ARG A 352 -3.01 10.57 12.89
C ARG A 352 -2.75 11.37 14.17
N ALA A 353 -3.21 10.89 15.31
CA ALA A 353 -3.13 11.63 16.56
C ALA A 353 -1.82 11.39 17.32
N ILE A 354 -1.26 10.19 17.24
CA ILE A 354 -0.15 9.76 18.08
C ILE A 354 1.09 9.47 17.25
N PHE A 355 1.06 8.43 16.41
CA PHE A 355 2.25 7.94 15.71
C PHE A 355 2.84 8.97 14.75
N SER A 356 2.00 9.81 14.15
CA SER A 356 2.48 10.86 13.24
C SER A 356 2.91 12.16 13.92
N LYS A 357 2.59 12.38 15.20
CA LYS A 357 2.90 13.63 15.93
C LYS A 357 3.93 13.48 17.04
N THR A 358 4.18 12.24 17.49
CA THR A 358 5.06 11.94 18.62
C THR A 358 6.47 11.63 18.14
N TRP A 359 7.48 12.00 18.93
CA TRP A 359 8.86 11.55 18.72
C TRP A 359 9.00 10.07 19.08
N LEU A 360 9.33 9.24 18.10
CA LEU A 360 9.45 7.79 18.22
C LEU A 360 10.93 7.40 18.24
N CYS A 361 11.40 6.73 19.29
CA CYS A 361 12.75 6.17 19.29
C CYS A 361 12.76 4.84 18.53
N LEU A 362 13.37 4.82 17.34
CA LEU A 362 13.36 3.64 16.46
C LEU A 362 14.69 2.87 16.42
N SER A 363 15.79 3.51 16.82
CA SER A 363 17.12 2.94 16.61
C SER A 363 18.15 3.52 17.55
N HIS A 364 19.38 3.00 17.42
CA HIS A 364 20.56 3.53 18.07
C HIS A 364 21.66 3.74 17.03
N ARG A 365 22.49 4.77 17.22
CA ARG A 365 23.53 5.21 16.29
C ARG A 365 24.50 4.10 15.92
N SER A 366 24.73 3.14 16.81
CA SER A 366 25.64 2.02 16.57
C SER A 366 25.14 0.99 15.54
N ARG A 367 23.86 1.03 15.15
CA ARG A 367 23.35 0.23 14.02
C ARG A 367 23.84 0.71 12.65
N PHE A 368 24.54 1.84 12.60
CA PHE A 368 25.01 2.47 11.38
C PHE A 368 26.55 2.60 11.41
N ALA A 369 27.28 1.55 11.04
CA ALA A 369 28.74 1.54 11.15
C ALA A 369 29.39 2.47 10.12
N LYS A 370 28.85 2.55 8.90
CA LYS A 370 29.42 3.31 7.79
C LYS A 370 28.36 4.08 6.99
N VAL A 371 28.82 5.10 6.27
CA VAL A 371 27.98 5.93 5.41
C VAL A 371 27.17 5.05 4.45
N GLY A 372 25.87 5.34 4.34
CA GLY A 372 24.94 4.60 3.50
C GLY A 372 24.34 3.37 4.18
N ASP A 373 24.80 2.98 5.38
CA ASP A 373 24.07 2.01 6.19
C ASP A 373 22.66 2.52 6.44
N TYR A 374 21.66 1.66 6.24
CA TYR A 374 20.26 1.98 6.44
C TYR A 374 19.51 0.87 7.16
N GLN A 375 18.40 1.26 7.81
CA GLN A 375 17.44 0.39 8.47
C GLN A 375 16.03 0.82 8.07
N SER A 376 15.22 -0.11 7.58
CA SER A 376 13.83 0.11 7.16
C SER A 376 12.87 -0.38 8.26
N TYR A 377 11.80 0.37 8.49
CA TYR A 377 10.77 0.11 9.48
C TYR A 377 9.40 0.35 8.86
N GLU A 378 8.39 -0.34 9.37
CA GLU A 378 6.98 0.01 9.12
C GLU A 378 6.35 0.32 10.47
N VAL A 379 6.02 1.60 10.71
CA VAL A 379 5.56 2.08 12.01
C VAL A 379 4.11 2.53 11.89
N ALA A 380 3.18 1.77 12.48
CA ALA A 380 1.75 2.05 12.40
C ALA A 380 1.29 2.28 10.95
N GLY A 381 1.79 1.45 10.04
CA GLY A 381 1.51 1.55 8.62
C GLY A 381 2.27 2.64 7.85
N PHE A 382 3.19 3.38 8.47
CA PHE A 382 4.08 4.32 7.77
C PHE A 382 5.41 3.62 7.40
N PRO A 383 5.74 3.48 6.11
CA PRO A 383 6.97 2.87 5.66
C PRO A 383 8.10 3.91 5.72
N ILE A 384 9.14 3.61 6.50
CA ILE A 384 10.21 4.55 6.87
C ILE A 384 11.55 3.85 6.66
N PHE A 385 12.58 4.59 6.30
CA PHE A 385 13.95 4.12 6.49
C PHE A 385 14.83 5.21 7.10
N LEU A 386 15.77 4.77 7.92
CA LEU A 386 16.84 5.56 8.50
C LEU A 386 18.12 5.30 7.72
N ILE A 387 18.94 6.31 7.45
CA ILE A 387 20.21 6.16 6.72
C ILE A 387 21.30 7.06 7.30
N LEU A 388 22.53 6.56 7.37
CA LEU A 388 23.69 7.35 7.77
C LEU A 388 24.24 8.17 6.60
N GLY A 389 24.19 9.49 6.74
CA GLY A 389 24.72 10.45 5.79
C GLY A 389 26.24 10.52 5.76
N LYS A 390 26.77 11.08 4.66
CA LYS A 390 28.20 11.39 4.49
C LYS A 390 28.76 12.33 5.57
N ASP A 391 27.91 13.13 6.18
CA ASP A 391 28.21 14.05 7.28
C ASP A 391 28.15 13.39 8.67
N GLY A 392 27.98 12.07 8.74
CA GLY A 392 27.93 11.32 9.99
C GLY A 392 26.59 11.39 10.73
N LYS A 393 25.57 12.06 10.17
CA LYS A 393 24.24 12.18 10.76
C LYS A 393 23.27 11.14 10.22
N VAL A 394 22.48 10.53 11.10
CA VAL A 394 21.37 9.66 10.72
C VAL A 394 20.19 10.51 10.28
N ARG A 395 19.60 10.21 9.11
CA ARG A 395 18.41 10.85 8.56
C ARG A 395 17.29 9.85 8.41
N ALA A 396 16.06 10.34 8.34
CA ALA A 396 14.88 9.53 8.12
C ALA A 396 14.11 9.99 6.88
N PHE A 397 13.57 9.04 6.12
CA PHE A 397 12.71 9.29 4.96
C PHE A 397 11.57 8.28 4.92
N HIS A 398 10.42 8.67 4.38
CA HIS A 398 9.44 7.67 3.99
C HIS A 398 10.01 6.81 2.87
N ASN A 399 9.78 5.50 2.94
CA ASN A 399 10.26 4.52 1.96
C ASN A 399 9.34 4.47 0.74
N VAL A 400 9.15 5.62 0.11
CA VAL A 400 8.20 5.86 -0.98
C VAL A 400 8.88 6.70 -2.06
N CYS A 401 9.03 6.12 -3.26
CA CYS A 401 9.61 6.80 -4.40
C CYS A 401 8.70 7.95 -4.86
N ARG A 402 9.31 9.09 -5.18
CA ARG A 402 8.60 10.29 -5.65
C ARG A 402 8.02 10.19 -7.05
N HIS A 403 8.40 9.16 -7.81
CA HIS A 403 7.90 8.92 -9.16
C HIS A 403 6.53 8.25 -9.14
N ARG A 404 6.45 6.94 -8.84
CA ARG A 404 5.19 6.17 -8.85
C ARG A 404 5.02 5.31 -7.60
N ALA A 405 5.19 5.93 -6.44
CA ALA A 405 4.95 5.39 -5.09
C ALA A 405 5.70 4.10 -4.70
N TYR A 406 6.50 3.47 -5.56
CA TYR A 406 7.19 2.22 -5.23
C TYR A 406 8.20 2.35 -4.08
N THR A 407 8.49 1.26 -3.39
CA THR A 407 9.48 1.24 -2.30
C THR A 407 10.92 1.51 -2.80
N VAL A 408 11.71 2.25 -2.04
CA VAL A 408 13.11 2.57 -2.36
C VAL A 408 14.05 1.50 -1.80
N THR A 409 13.82 1.05 -0.58
CA THR A 409 14.57 -0.02 0.09
C THR A 409 13.69 -1.27 0.26
N LYS A 410 14.03 -2.37 -0.43
CA LYS A 410 13.31 -3.64 -0.29
C LYS A 410 13.70 -4.46 0.95
N LYS A 411 14.92 -4.24 1.46
CA LYS A 411 15.47 -4.98 2.60
C LYS A 411 15.26 -4.21 3.90
N GLU A 412 15.12 -4.93 5.01
CA GLU A 412 15.07 -4.35 6.35
C GLU A 412 16.36 -3.62 6.70
N CYS A 413 17.51 -4.06 6.20
CA CYS A 413 18.77 -3.36 6.35
C CYS A 413 19.67 -3.52 5.12
N GLY A 414 20.59 -2.58 4.95
CA GLY A 414 21.60 -2.65 3.91
C GLY A 414 22.58 -1.47 3.98
N SER A 415 23.43 -1.36 2.98
CA SER A 415 24.45 -0.31 2.88
C SER A 415 24.56 0.17 1.44
N SER A 416 24.19 1.41 1.16
CA SER A 416 24.51 2.08 -0.11
C SER A 416 24.49 3.60 0.03
N ALA A 417 25.47 4.27 -0.58
CA ALA A 417 25.49 5.73 -0.63
C ALA A 417 24.48 6.32 -1.64
N VAL A 418 23.93 5.48 -2.54
CA VAL A 418 22.89 5.83 -3.50
C VAL A 418 21.85 4.70 -3.55
N LEU A 419 20.59 5.04 -3.26
CA LEU A 419 19.47 4.10 -3.26
C LEU A 419 18.66 4.26 -4.54
N GLY A 420 18.63 3.22 -5.38
CA GLY A 420 17.86 3.20 -6.63
C GLY A 420 16.52 2.49 -6.47
N CYS A 421 15.43 3.17 -6.83
CA CYS A 421 14.11 2.58 -6.94
C CYS A 421 14.11 1.50 -8.05
N ARG A 422 13.57 0.33 -7.74
CA ARG A 422 13.52 -0.80 -8.70
C ARG A 422 12.37 -0.72 -9.69
N TYR A 423 11.48 0.27 -9.56
CA TYR A 423 10.44 0.50 -10.55
C TYR A 423 11.04 1.17 -11.81
N HIS A 424 11.49 2.43 -11.71
CA HIS A 424 11.97 3.22 -12.86
C HIS A 424 13.40 3.77 -12.70
N GLY A 425 14.17 3.24 -11.74
CA GLY A 425 15.58 3.59 -11.58
C GLY A 425 15.87 4.97 -10.98
N TRP A 426 14.85 5.70 -10.52
CA TRP A 426 15.05 6.95 -9.78
C TRP A 426 15.94 6.71 -8.56
N SER A 427 17.04 7.44 -8.47
CA SER A 427 18.09 7.19 -7.49
C SER A 427 18.30 8.37 -6.57
N TYR A 428 18.42 8.10 -5.27
CA TYR A 428 18.53 9.11 -4.22
C TYR A 428 19.82 8.94 -3.44
N ASN A 429 20.48 10.04 -3.08
CA ASN A 429 21.66 9.99 -2.22
C ASN A 429 21.27 9.86 -0.72
N THR A 430 22.27 9.83 0.16
CA THR A 430 22.07 9.75 1.61
C THR A 430 21.39 10.99 2.24
N TYR A 431 21.25 12.09 1.51
CA TYR A 431 20.50 13.28 1.91
C TYR A 431 19.04 13.24 1.43
N GLY A 432 18.66 12.19 0.70
CA GLY A 432 17.34 12.02 0.10
C GLY A 432 17.16 12.78 -1.20
N GLU A 433 18.21 13.42 -1.72
CA GLU A 433 18.14 14.21 -2.95
C GLU A 433 18.13 13.29 -4.17
N LEU A 434 17.30 13.60 -5.16
CA LEU A 434 17.23 12.87 -6.42
C LEU A 434 18.49 13.15 -7.25
N THR A 435 19.35 12.15 -7.40
CA THR A 435 20.61 12.28 -8.15
C THR A 435 20.48 11.80 -9.59
N LYS A 436 19.63 10.80 -9.85
CA LYS A 436 19.40 10.25 -11.18
C LYS A 436 17.90 10.01 -11.40
N ALA A 437 17.39 10.50 -12.52
CA ALA A 437 16.05 10.21 -13.03
C ALA A 437 16.19 9.79 -14.50
N PRO A 438 16.28 8.48 -14.79
CA PRO A 438 16.51 7.99 -16.15
C PRO A 438 15.50 8.57 -17.15
N HIS A 439 16.00 9.11 -18.26
CA HIS A 439 15.20 9.78 -19.32
C HIS A 439 14.55 11.11 -18.94
N PHE A 440 14.90 11.72 -17.79
CA PHE A 440 14.36 13.02 -17.39
C PHE A 440 15.33 14.20 -17.50
N ASP A 441 16.63 13.96 -17.65
CA ASP A 441 17.66 15.03 -17.57
C ASP A 441 17.46 16.16 -18.59
N ASP A 442 16.93 15.85 -19.78
CA ASP A 442 16.70 16.80 -20.87
C ASP A 442 15.24 17.26 -21.01
N ILE A 443 14.35 16.89 -20.08
CA ILE A 443 12.93 17.25 -20.15
C ILE A 443 12.73 18.71 -19.69
N PRO A 444 12.20 19.60 -20.54
CA PRO A 444 11.89 20.97 -20.15
C PRO A 444 10.91 21.03 -18.98
N GLY A 445 11.25 21.78 -17.93
CA GLY A 445 10.41 21.96 -16.74
C GLY A 445 10.57 20.88 -15.67
N PHE A 446 11.39 19.85 -15.90
CA PHE A 446 11.73 18.89 -14.85
C PHE A 446 12.84 19.46 -13.93
N ASP A 447 12.54 19.56 -12.64
CA ASP A 447 13.50 19.99 -11.62
C ASP A 447 13.71 18.86 -10.61
N ARG A 448 14.93 18.30 -10.58
CA ARG A 448 15.32 17.24 -9.65
C ARG A 448 15.18 17.66 -8.19
N SER A 449 15.44 18.92 -7.86
CA SER A 449 15.40 19.42 -6.47
C SER A 449 13.99 19.34 -5.85
N GLN A 450 12.95 19.32 -6.69
CA GLN A 450 11.54 19.23 -6.27
C GLN A 450 11.07 17.79 -6.02
N ASN A 451 11.94 16.82 -6.34
CA ASN A 451 11.64 15.40 -6.34
C ASN A 451 12.52 14.61 -5.37
N SER A 452 13.09 15.26 -4.34
CA SER A 452 13.75 14.60 -3.22
C SER A 452 12.78 13.73 -2.39
N LEU A 453 13.27 12.69 -1.72
CA LEU A 453 12.47 11.84 -0.85
C LEU A 453 11.69 12.64 0.20
N PHE A 454 10.59 12.05 0.66
CA PHE A 454 9.81 12.63 1.76
C PHE A 454 10.58 12.49 3.08
N ALA A 455 11.39 13.49 3.39
CA ALA A 455 12.13 13.58 4.64
C ALA A 455 11.21 13.57 5.87
N ILE A 456 11.68 12.89 6.90
CA ILE A 456 11.07 12.79 8.23
C ILE A 456 12.01 13.49 9.20
N HIS A 457 11.45 14.19 10.20
CA HIS A 457 12.28 14.81 11.23
C HIS A 457 13.03 13.73 12.00
N ALA A 458 14.34 13.89 12.15
CA ALA A 458 15.18 12.94 12.86
C ALA A 458 16.18 13.66 13.76
N VAL A 459 16.38 13.12 14.97
CA VAL A 459 17.39 13.59 15.91
C VAL A 459 18.11 12.41 16.54
N THR A 460 19.41 12.57 16.80
CA THR A 460 20.20 11.62 17.58
C THR A 460 20.65 12.33 18.85
N ASN A 461 20.28 11.81 20.03
CA ASN A 461 20.71 12.40 21.29
C ASN A 461 22.17 12.04 21.62
N GLY A 462 22.71 12.60 22.71
CA GLY A 462 24.10 12.37 23.12
C GLY A 462 24.40 10.90 23.46
N ALA A 463 23.41 10.18 23.97
CA ALA A 463 23.51 8.74 24.25
C ALA A 463 23.38 7.86 22.98
N GLY A 464 23.13 8.45 21.80
CA GLY A 464 23.10 7.74 20.53
C GLY A 464 21.72 7.20 20.11
N PHE A 465 20.66 7.41 20.87
CA PHE A 465 19.30 7.04 20.48
C PHE A 465 18.80 7.90 19.32
N VAL A 466 18.19 7.26 18.32
CA VAL A 466 17.68 7.90 17.11
C VAL A 466 16.16 8.00 17.19
N PHE A 467 15.67 9.24 17.24
CA PHE A 467 14.25 9.57 17.29
C PHE A 467 13.79 10.10 15.95
N VAL A 468 12.54 9.80 15.59
CA VAL A 468 11.88 10.36 14.40
C VAL A 468 10.51 10.94 14.74
N ASN A 469 10.05 11.91 13.96
CA ASN A 469 8.69 12.44 14.05
C ASN A 469 8.15 12.66 12.63
N LEU A 470 6.98 12.09 12.34
CA LEU A 470 6.43 12.03 10.98
C LEU A 470 5.67 13.30 10.59
N ASP A 471 5.43 14.23 11.50
CA ASP A 471 4.69 15.46 11.20
C ASP A 471 5.40 16.24 10.08
N ALA A 472 4.71 16.43 8.97
CA ALA A 472 5.20 17.04 7.76
C ALA A 472 5.43 18.55 7.89
N SER A 473 5.02 19.16 9.01
CA SER A 473 5.26 20.57 9.31
C SER A 473 6.76 20.88 9.27
N PRO A 474 7.18 22.01 8.68
CA PRO A 474 8.61 22.32 8.53
C PRO A 474 9.33 22.53 9.87
N ARG A 475 8.59 22.87 10.92
CA ARG A 475 9.09 23.03 12.28
C ARG A 475 8.15 22.31 13.24
N ILE A 476 8.74 21.53 14.14
CA ILE A 476 8.06 20.81 15.20
C ILE A 476 8.80 21.04 16.53
N SER A 477 8.15 20.72 17.65
CA SER A 477 8.80 20.76 18.96
C SER A 477 9.99 19.80 19.01
N SER A 478 11.05 20.16 19.72
CA SER A 478 12.19 19.26 19.96
C SER A 478 11.76 17.98 20.69
N ALA A 479 12.49 16.89 20.46
CA ALA A 479 12.31 15.68 21.25
C ALA A 479 12.66 15.97 22.72
N ASP A 480 11.75 15.65 23.65
CA ASP A 480 12.07 15.64 25.07
C ASP A 480 12.77 14.32 25.41
N THR A 481 14.10 14.39 25.51
CA THR A 481 14.95 13.23 25.80
C THR A 481 15.42 13.20 27.25
N GLY A 482 15.07 14.17 28.09
CA GLY A 482 15.74 14.41 29.38
C GLY A 482 15.70 13.21 30.34
N LEU A 483 14.54 12.55 30.45
CA LEU A 483 14.38 11.37 31.30
C LEU A 483 15.14 10.15 30.77
N LEU A 484 15.17 9.97 29.45
CA LEU A 484 15.93 8.89 28.81
C LEU A 484 17.44 9.16 28.88
N ASP A 485 17.87 10.41 28.74
CA ASP A 485 19.26 10.81 28.89
C ASP A 485 19.76 10.56 30.32
N ALA A 486 18.93 10.88 31.33
CA ALA A 486 19.24 10.56 32.73
C ALA A 486 19.33 9.05 32.98
N PHE A 487 18.37 8.27 32.45
CA PHE A 487 18.42 6.80 32.52
C PHE A 487 19.68 6.24 31.86
N ALA A 488 20.00 6.71 30.66
CA ALA A 488 21.15 6.30 29.89
C ALA A 488 22.46 6.60 30.62
N SER A 489 22.58 7.80 31.19
CA SER A 489 23.75 8.22 31.97
C SER A 489 23.95 7.34 33.22
N ASN A 490 22.88 7.09 33.98
CA ASN A 490 22.94 6.26 35.19
C ASN A 490 23.36 4.81 34.89
N ASN A 491 23.04 4.32 33.70
CA ASN A 491 23.25 2.93 33.31
C ASN A 491 24.37 2.72 32.28
N ARG A 492 25.11 3.79 31.92
CA ARG A 492 26.20 3.77 30.94
C ARG A 492 25.77 3.31 29.54
N LEU A 493 24.57 3.70 29.11
CA LEU A 493 24.13 3.57 27.74
C LEU A 493 24.63 4.81 27.00
N ASP A 494 25.51 4.62 26.03
CA ASP A 494 26.08 5.72 25.27
C ASP A 494 26.22 5.39 23.78
N SER A 495 26.61 6.41 23.02
CA SER A 495 26.78 6.33 21.57
C SER A 495 27.83 5.31 21.11
N GLN A 496 28.70 4.84 22.01
CA GLN A 496 29.72 3.81 21.76
C GLN A 496 29.23 2.38 22.05
N SER A 497 28.00 2.21 22.55
CA SER A 497 27.37 0.89 22.69
C SER A 497 27.43 0.12 21.37
N LEU A 498 27.77 -1.16 21.39
CA LEU A 498 27.81 -2.00 20.20
C LEU A 498 26.47 -2.70 20.01
N TRP A 499 25.90 -2.64 18.81
CA TRP A 499 24.76 -3.47 18.47
C TRP A 499 25.23 -4.91 18.23
N VAL A 500 24.55 -5.87 18.85
CA VAL A 500 24.95 -7.28 18.84
C VAL A 500 23.97 -8.13 18.04
N ALA A 501 22.68 -8.02 18.37
CA ALA A 501 21.64 -8.86 17.81
C ALA A 501 20.29 -8.14 17.87
N GLY A 502 19.34 -8.58 17.07
CA GLY A 502 17.99 -8.07 17.11
C GLY A 502 17.10 -8.79 16.12
N GLN A 503 15.84 -8.94 16.49
CA GLN A 503 14.84 -9.66 15.72
C GLN A 503 13.48 -8.99 15.88
N THR A 504 12.60 -9.26 14.93
CA THR A 504 11.20 -8.86 14.96
C THR A 504 10.33 -10.11 15.03
N ILE A 505 9.40 -10.14 15.98
CA ILE A 505 8.41 -11.20 16.16
C ILE A 505 7.02 -10.57 15.96
N LYS A 506 6.15 -11.22 15.19
CA LYS A 506 4.79 -10.75 14.97
C LYS A 506 3.86 -11.43 15.97
N ALA A 507 2.99 -10.64 16.59
CA ALA A 507 2.00 -11.11 17.54
C ALA A 507 0.61 -10.51 17.24
N ASN A 508 -0.44 -11.24 17.60
CA ASN A 508 -1.84 -10.94 17.28
C ASN A 508 -2.54 -10.22 18.44
N PHE A 509 -1.99 -9.09 18.84
CA PHE A 509 -2.62 -8.19 19.79
C PHE A 509 -2.41 -6.71 19.41
N ASN A 510 -3.23 -5.84 20.00
CA ASN A 510 -3.15 -4.39 19.79
C ASN A 510 -1.90 -3.79 20.48
N TRP A 511 -1.27 -2.80 19.85
CA TRP A 511 -0.01 -2.19 20.34
C TRP A 511 -0.10 -1.61 21.75
N LYS A 512 -1.30 -1.22 22.21
CA LYS A 512 -1.54 -0.74 23.57
C LYS A 512 -1.19 -1.78 24.64
N MET A 513 -0.99 -3.05 24.28
CA MET A 513 -0.42 -4.06 25.17
C MET A 513 1.05 -3.79 25.54
N ALA A 514 1.75 -2.91 24.82
CA ALA A 514 3.12 -2.51 25.13
C ALA A 514 3.30 -2.01 26.58
N PHE A 515 2.27 -1.41 27.18
CA PHE A 515 2.33 -0.89 28.55
C PHE A 515 2.35 -1.99 29.63
N ARG A 516 2.19 -3.27 29.25
CA ARG A 516 2.45 -4.44 30.11
C ARG A 516 3.90 -4.91 30.07
N SER A 517 4.74 -4.41 29.15
CA SER A 517 6.09 -4.95 28.86
C SER A 517 6.99 -5.09 30.09
N LYS A 518 6.85 -4.19 31.06
CA LYS A 518 7.60 -4.14 32.32
C LYS A 518 7.40 -5.38 33.21
N GLN A 519 6.34 -6.16 32.98
CA GLN A 519 6.03 -7.40 33.69
C GLN A 519 6.34 -8.67 32.88
N LEU A 520 6.63 -8.56 31.59
CA LEU A 520 6.50 -9.68 30.66
C LEU A 520 7.82 -10.34 30.27
N ILE A 521 8.85 -9.55 29.97
CA ILE A 521 10.19 -10.12 29.73
C ILE A 521 10.87 -10.24 31.09
N ASP A 522 10.89 -11.46 31.62
CA ASP A 522 11.58 -11.77 32.87
C ASP A 522 13.10 -11.74 32.66
N PHE A 523 13.67 -10.53 32.70
CA PHE A 523 15.11 -10.33 32.60
C PHE A 523 15.87 -11.00 33.75
N ALA A 524 15.22 -11.33 34.88
CA ALA A 524 15.87 -12.09 35.94
C ALA A 524 16.15 -13.54 35.51
N LYS A 525 15.27 -14.16 34.70
CA LYS A 525 15.59 -15.46 34.04
C LYS A 525 16.82 -15.35 33.14
N LEU A 526 16.95 -14.25 32.39
CA LEU A 526 18.10 -14.01 31.52
C LEU A 526 19.40 -13.82 32.32
N GLU A 527 19.35 -13.07 33.42
CA GLU A 527 20.49 -12.84 34.32
C GLU A 527 20.97 -14.14 34.98
N ASN A 528 20.06 -14.93 35.56
CA ASN A 528 20.37 -16.24 36.17
C ASN A 528 21.05 -17.19 35.18
N ALA A 529 20.59 -17.16 33.94
CA ALA A 529 21.10 -17.95 32.84
C ALA A 529 22.56 -17.59 32.43
N ILE A 530 22.96 -16.34 32.62
CA ILE A 530 24.32 -15.85 32.34
C ILE A 530 25.24 -16.16 33.52
N GLU A 531 24.77 -16.00 34.77
CA GLU A 531 25.55 -16.27 35.98
C GLU A 531 25.93 -17.76 36.13
N GLN A 532 25.06 -18.71 35.77
CA GLN A 532 25.29 -20.16 35.93
C GLN A 532 26.51 -20.73 35.16
N LYS A 533 27.03 -20.05 34.14
CA LYS A 533 28.20 -20.53 33.36
C LYS A 533 29.51 -19.81 33.67
N SER A 534 29.50 -18.73 34.45
CA SER A 534 30.73 -18.03 34.86
C SER A 534 31.39 -18.74 36.04
N TYR A 535 31.98 -19.92 35.78
CA TYR A 535 32.66 -20.75 36.78
C TYR A 535 33.90 -20.10 37.43
N LEU A 536 34.31 -18.89 37.00
CA LEU A 536 35.52 -18.21 37.46
C LEU A 536 35.30 -16.94 38.29
N SER A 537 34.06 -16.59 38.66
CA SER A 537 33.81 -15.42 39.53
C SER A 537 33.60 -15.74 41.02
N GLN A 538 33.77 -17.00 41.45
CA GLN A 538 33.51 -17.45 42.83
C GLN A 538 34.45 -16.89 43.92
N VAL A 539 35.41 -16.01 43.61
CA VAL A 539 36.36 -15.48 44.62
C VAL A 539 36.10 -14.03 45.06
N THR A 540 35.01 -13.37 44.64
CA THR A 540 34.68 -12.02 45.18
C THR A 540 33.30 -11.88 45.83
N SER A 541 32.62 -12.99 46.14
CA SER A 541 31.24 -12.99 46.64
C SER A 541 31.09 -12.93 48.18
N ILE A 542 31.86 -12.09 48.90
CA ILE A 542 31.60 -11.86 50.34
C ILE A 542 31.22 -10.40 50.68
N LEU A 543 31.26 -9.45 49.73
CA LEU A 543 30.98 -8.02 50.05
C LEU A 543 29.92 -7.30 49.21
N LYS A 544 29.00 -7.98 48.53
CA LYS A 544 27.89 -7.31 47.81
C LYS A 544 26.52 -7.95 48.05
N HIS A 545 26.04 -7.91 49.29
CA HIS A 545 24.63 -8.14 49.65
C HIS A 545 23.83 -6.82 49.61
N PHE A 546 23.67 -6.27 48.40
CA PHE A 546 22.55 -5.38 48.07
C PHE A 546 21.96 -5.91 46.75
N ARG A 547 20.78 -6.56 46.83
CA ARG A 547 19.99 -6.94 45.66
C ARG A 547 19.44 -5.66 45.03
N ALA A 548 20.04 -5.22 43.94
CA ALA A 548 19.50 -4.13 43.12
C ALA A 548 18.81 -4.76 41.91
N ASN A 549 17.49 -4.59 41.75
CA ASN A 549 16.69 -5.11 40.63
C ASN A 549 17.03 -4.43 39.30
N SER A 550 16.96 -5.11 38.15
CA SER A 550 17.18 -4.53 36.80
C SER A 550 16.44 -3.20 36.63
N GLU A 551 17.12 -2.22 36.00
CA GLU A 551 16.52 -0.92 35.73
C GLU A 551 15.83 -0.91 34.36
N HIS A 552 14.69 -0.23 34.31
CA HIS A 552 13.86 -0.17 33.12
C HIS A 552 13.26 1.22 32.92
N PHE A 553 13.26 1.66 31.67
CA PHE A 553 12.66 2.91 31.23
C PHE A 553 11.66 2.66 30.09
N SER A 554 10.41 3.13 30.23
CA SER A 554 9.43 3.15 29.13
C SER A 554 9.40 4.53 28.49
N LEU A 555 9.45 4.53 27.16
CA LEU A 555 9.26 5.69 26.32
C LEU A 555 7.97 5.51 25.50
N PHE A 556 7.03 6.43 25.69
CA PHE A 556 5.80 6.48 24.92
C PHE A 556 6.11 6.70 23.42
N PRO A 557 5.40 6.06 22.48
CA PRO A 557 4.24 5.21 22.71
C PRO A 557 4.56 3.73 23.00
N PHE A 558 5.69 3.20 22.53
CA PHE A 558 5.85 1.74 22.42
C PHE A 558 7.24 1.18 22.70
N THR A 559 8.22 2.01 23.09
CA THR A 559 9.60 1.55 23.28
C THR A 559 9.95 1.45 24.75
N SER A 560 10.66 0.40 25.14
CA SER A 560 11.19 0.21 26.49
C SER A 560 12.67 -0.14 26.43
N PHE A 561 13.42 0.30 27.43
CA PHE A 561 14.85 0.04 27.55
C PHE A 561 15.10 -0.70 28.85
N HIS A 562 15.89 -1.77 28.76
CA HIS A 562 16.17 -2.67 29.87
C HIS A 562 17.66 -2.91 29.98
N THR A 563 18.22 -2.72 31.17
CA THR A 563 19.62 -3.04 31.46
C THR A 563 19.72 -4.43 32.05
N ILE A 564 20.69 -5.22 31.60
CA ILE A 564 21.00 -6.54 32.17
C ILE A 564 22.12 -6.35 33.18
N LYS A 565 21.85 -6.61 34.46
CA LYS A 565 22.79 -6.23 35.52
C LYS A 565 24.07 -7.07 35.48
N ARG A 566 25.18 -6.41 35.84
CA ARG A 566 26.53 -6.99 35.96
C ARG A 566 27.16 -7.52 34.67
N THR A 567 26.53 -7.30 33.52
CA THR A 567 27.07 -7.75 32.23
C THR A 567 27.54 -6.57 31.36
N GLY A 568 26.98 -5.36 31.53
CA GLY A 568 27.22 -4.24 30.60
C GLY A 568 26.34 -4.31 29.34
N TRP A 569 25.31 -5.16 29.36
CA TRP A 569 24.37 -5.36 28.26
C TRP A 569 23.07 -4.61 28.52
N TRP A 570 22.43 -4.17 27.45
CA TRP A 570 21.10 -3.57 27.51
C TRP A 570 20.34 -3.87 26.24
N CYS A 571 19.01 -3.83 26.31
CA CYS A 571 18.19 -4.01 25.12
C CYS A 571 17.09 -2.94 25.03
N ALA A 572 16.73 -2.61 23.79
CA ALA A 572 15.52 -1.87 23.48
C ALA A 572 14.47 -2.85 22.98
N VAL A 573 13.24 -2.76 23.49
CA VAL A 573 12.09 -3.56 23.06
C VAL A 573 10.98 -2.60 22.61
N SER A 574 10.58 -2.69 21.36
CA SER A 574 9.60 -1.82 20.70
C SER A 574 8.40 -2.61 20.21
N PHE A 575 7.20 -2.16 20.56
CA PHE A 575 5.92 -2.76 20.16
C PHE A 575 5.32 -1.97 18.99
N ILE A 576 5.83 -2.23 17.80
CA ILE A 576 5.50 -1.44 16.61
C ILE A 576 4.18 -1.95 16.04
N SER A 577 3.15 -1.11 16.03
CA SER A 577 1.84 -1.51 15.50
C SER A 577 1.90 -1.80 14.00
N VAL A 578 1.27 -2.91 13.59
CA VAL A 578 1.09 -3.32 12.19
C VAL A 578 -0.37 -3.13 11.76
N SER A 579 -1.32 -3.47 12.63
CA SER A 579 -2.75 -3.20 12.46
C SER A 579 -3.43 -3.00 13.82
N GLU A 580 -4.74 -2.77 13.82
CA GLU A 580 -5.58 -2.67 15.01
C GLU A 580 -5.51 -3.91 15.92
N GLN A 581 -5.08 -5.06 15.39
CA GLN A 581 -4.98 -6.33 16.12
C GLN A 581 -3.63 -7.03 15.96
N LYS A 582 -2.64 -6.39 15.31
CA LYS A 582 -1.32 -6.99 15.09
C LYS A 582 -0.21 -6.04 15.47
N THR A 583 0.77 -6.57 16.19
CA THR A 583 1.95 -5.82 16.67
C THR A 583 3.21 -6.58 16.32
N ALA A 584 4.21 -5.87 15.81
CA ALA A 584 5.56 -6.35 15.62
C ALA A 584 6.39 -5.99 16.86
N ILE A 585 6.79 -6.98 17.64
CA ILE A 585 7.69 -6.83 18.77
C ILE A 585 9.12 -6.91 18.23
N ARG A 586 9.81 -5.78 18.23
CA ARG A 586 11.22 -5.69 17.86
C ARG A 586 12.06 -5.59 19.10
N TYR A 587 13.08 -6.42 19.25
CA TYR A 587 14.13 -6.20 20.24
C TYR A 587 15.48 -5.97 19.58
N ASP A 588 16.28 -5.09 20.16
CA ASP A 588 17.65 -4.81 19.78
C ASP A 588 18.53 -4.90 21.02
N LEU A 589 19.51 -5.80 20.98
CA LEU A 589 20.46 -6.08 22.05
C LEU A 589 21.78 -5.36 21.78
N TYR A 590 22.31 -4.73 22.83
CA TYR A 590 23.53 -3.95 22.81
C TYR A 590 24.45 -4.35 23.97
N CYS A 591 25.75 -4.16 23.78
CA CYS A 591 26.73 -4.33 24.85
C CYS A 591 27.73 -3.18 24.87
N SER A 592 28.33 -2.94 26.04
CA SER A 592 29.52 -2.11 26.15
C SER A 592 30.72 -2.75 25.45
N LYS A 593 31.58 -1.93 24.86
CA LYS A 593 32.75 -2.34 24.04
C LYS A 593 33.72 -3.34 24.70
N GLU A 594 33.67 -3.48 26.02
CA GLU A 594 34.61 -4.29 26.82
C GLU A 594 34.21 -5.77 26.98
N ASP A 595 32.96 -6.16 26.68
CA ASP A 595 32.50 -7.55 26.85
C ASP A 595 31.73 -8.07 25.62
N SER A 596 32.42 -8.83 24.77
CA SER A 596 31.84 -9.56 23.65
C SER A 596 31.74 -11.07 23.90
N SER A 597 32.13 -11.52 25.09
CA SER A 597 32.07 -12.94 25.43
C SER A 597 30.60 -13.31 25.69
N HIS A 598 30.14 -14.46 25.19
CA HIS A 598 28.77 -14.98 25.41
C HIS A 598 27.61 -14.32 24.63
N PHE A 599 27.87 -13.46 23.64
CA PHE A 599 26.82 -12.73 22.92
C PHE A 599 25.71 -13.59 22.32
N GLN A 600 26.08 -14.73 21.71
CA GLN A 600 25.13 -15.62 21.06
C GLN A 600 24.15 -16.22 22.08
N LEU A 601 24.65 -16.63 23.25
CA LEU A 601 23.83 -17.21 24.31
C LEU A 601 22.80 -16.21 24.85
N VAL A 602 23.20 -14.95 25.05
CA VAL A 602 22.31 -13.88 25.52
C VAL A 602 21.26 -13.57 24.46
N ALA A 603 21.67 -13.46 23.19
CA ALA A 603 20.76 -13.22 22.08
C ALA A 603 19.73 -14.35 21.92
N ASP A 604 20.16 -15.61 21.95
CA ASP A 604 19.28 -16.77 21.80
C ASP A 604 18.27 -16.87 22.95
N LYS A 605 18.72 -16.65 24.20
CA LYS A 605 17.82 -16.66 25.36
C LYS A 605 16.84 -15.50 25.37
N LEU A 606 17.29 -14.30 24.98
CA LEU A 606 16.40 -13.16 24.84
C LEU A 606 15.35 -13.41 23.76
N ALA A 607 15.71 -14.03 22.63
CA ALA A 607 14.75 -14.40 21.59
C ALA A 607 13.63 -15.30 22.15
N VAL A 608 14.00 -16.37 22.86
CA VAL A 608 13.05 -17.30 23.49
C VAL A 608 12.14 -16.58 24.49
N LEU A 609 12.70 -15.73 25.35
CA LEU A 609 11.91 -14.98 26.34
C LEU A 609 10.91 -14.04 25.66
N VAL A 610 11.31 -13.32 24.61
CA VAL A 610 10.40 -12.43 23.87
C VAL A 610 9.30 -13.24 23.18
N GLU A 611 9.60 -14.41 22.61
CA GLU A 611 8.62 -15.30 22.00
C GLU A 611 7.62 -15.90 23.02
N GLU A 612 8.09 -16.22 24.23
CA GLU A 612 7.22 -16.64 25.34
C GLU A 612 6.30 -15.50 25.77
N SER A 613 6.85 -14.31 26.03
CA SER A 613 6.06 -13.12 26.40
C SER A 613 5.05 -12.74 25.32
N ALA A 614 5.40 -12.88 24.03
CA ALA A 614 4.49 -12.61 22.93
C ALA A 614 3.27 -13.55 22.97
N ARG A 615 3.48 -14.85 23.23
CA ARG A 615 2.41 -15.85 23.34
C ARG A 615 1.54 -15.62 24.58
N GLU A 616 2.13 -15.28 25.71
CA GLU A 616 1.38 -14.95 26.93
C GLU A 616 0.45 -13.74 26.68
N LEU A 617 0.98 -12.69 26.04
CA LEU A 617 0.20 -11.51 25.67
C LEU A 617 -0.96 -11.78 24.69
N GLU A 618 -0.82 -12.77 23.80
CA GLU A 618 -1.92 -13.18 22.92
C GLU A 618 -3.07 -13.84 23.71
N THR A 619 -2.77 -14.46 24.86
CA THR A 619 -3.77 -15.11 25.72
C THR A 619 -4.39 -14.18 26.75
N GLU A 620 -3.67 -13.15 27.18
CA GLU A 620 -4.13 -12.18 28.17
C GLU A 620 -4.72 -10.93 27.51
N TYR A 621 -6.04 -10.91 27.35
CA TYR A 621 -6.75 -9.71 26.90
C TYR A 621 -7.59 -9.16 28.04
N GLN A 622 -7.22 -7.97 28.53
CA GLN A 622 -8.00 -6.96 29.29
C GLN A 622 -7.30 -6.38 30.57
N GLU A 623 -7.69 -5.12 30.85
CA GLU A 623 -7.51 -4.31 32.07
C GLU A 623 -6.15 -3.69 32.42
N TYR A 624 -5.77 -2.58 31.76
CA TYR A 624 -4.85 -1.59 32.35
C TYR A 624 -5.23 -0.14 31.99
N ILE A 625 -5.93 0.54 32.90
CA ILE A 625 -6.65 1.79 32.59
C ILE A 625 -5.75 3.04 32.61
N ALA A 626 -4.72 3.10 33.48
CA ALA A 626 -4.02 4.36 33.77
C ALA A 626 -3.26 4.97 32.57
N PHE A 627 -2.48 4.17 31.83
CA PHE A 627 -1.71 4.67 30.67
C PHE A 627 -2.58 4.86 29.42
N GLN A 628 -3.72 4.17 29.34
CA GLN A 628 -4.65 4.30 28.23
C GLN A 628 -5.37 5.65 28.23
N LYS A 629 -5.49 6.31 29.39
CA LYS A 629 -6.05 7.66 29.49
C LYS A 629 -5.25 8.69 28.69
N ASN A 630 -3.92 8.62 28.70
CA ASN A 630 -3.07 9.49 27.90
C ASN A 630 -3.32 9.32 26.39
N ILE A 631 -3.58 8.08 25.95
CA ILE A 631 -3.94 7.78 24.56
C ILE A 631 -5.28 8.43 24.24
N LEU A 632 -6.29 8.23 25.11
CA LEU A 632 -7.62 8.81 24.95
C LEU A 632 -7.55 10.34 24.85
N ASP A 633 -6.80 11.01 25.73
CA ASP A 633 -6.62 12.46 25.73
C ASP A 633 -6.03 12.96 24.39
N CYS A 634 -5.03 12.26 23.84
CA CYS A 634 -4.46 12.57 22.52
C CYS A 634 -5.50 12.43 21.40
N LEU A 635 -6.31 11.37 21.42
CA LEU A 635 -7.35 11.13 20.42
C LEU A 635 -8.45 12.19 20.51
N GLU A 636 -8.91 12.52 21.72
CA GLU A 636 -9.91 13.58 21.92
C GLU A 636 -9.43 14.94 21.43
N ALA A 637 -8.17 15.29 21.73
CA ALA A 637 -7.58 16.54 21.27
C ALA A 637 -7.50 16.60 19.73
N HIS A 638 -7.13 15.49 19.08
CA HIS A 638 -7.07 15.41 17.62
C HIS A 638 -8.46 15.46 16.98
N VAL A 639 -9.45 14.76 17.53
CA VAL A 639 -10.85 14.84 17.05
C VAL A 639 -11.40 16.26 17.18
N LYS A 640 -11.10 16.97 18.28
CA LYS A 640 -11.46 18.39 18.45
C LYS A 640 -10.83 19.24 17.34
N LEU A 641 -9.58 18.99 16.97
CA LEU A 641 -8.89 19.67 15.87
C LEU A 641 -9.58 19.39 14.51
N GLU A 642 -9.87 18.13 14.20
CA GLU A 642 -10.53 17.74 12.94
C GLU A 642 -11.93 18.39 12.82
N LYS A 643 -12.69 18.45 13.92
CA LYS A 643 -13.98 19.17 13.97
C LYS A 643 -13.85 20.66 13.69
N VAL A 644 -12.82 21.31 14.22
CA VAL A 644 -12.58 22.75 13.97
C VAL A 644 -12.18 23.00 12.50
N GLN A 645 -11.45 22.08 11.87
CA GLN A 645 -11.04 22.20 10.47
C GLN A 645 -12.11 21.73 9.47
N GLY A 646 -13.13 20.99 9.94
CA GLY A 646 -14.19 20.43 9.11
C GLY A 646 -13.73 19.27 8.21
N ALA A 647 -12.57 18.69 8.48
CA ALA A 647 -11.98 17.58 7.71
C ALA A 647 -11.00 16.77 8.57
N GLU A 648 -10.73 15.53 8.17
CA GLU A 648 -9.66 14.74 8.76
C GLU A 648 -8.29 15.42 8.57
N VAL A 649 -7.43 15.31 9.58
CA VAL A 649 -6.11 15.94 9.60
C VAL A 649 -5.05 14.84 9.54
N PHE A 650 -4.23 14.86 8.49
CA PHE A 650 -3.16 13.89 8.25
C PHE A 650 -1.78 14.53 8.45
N PRO A 651 -1.19 14.51 9.66
CA PRO A 651 0.06 15.23 9.94
C PRO A 651 1.25 14.70 9.13
N ALA A 652 1.30 13.39 8.86
CA ALA A 652 2.36 12.79 8.06
C ALA A 652 2.23 13.10 6.56
N MET A 653 1.07 13.57 6.11
CA MET A 653 0.85 13.88 4.71
C MET A 653 1.36 15.29 4.42
N ARG A 654 2.31 15.39 3.48
CA ARG A 654 2.73 16.69 2.98
C ARG A 654 1.64 17.26 2.11
N LYS A 655 1.37 18.56 2.25
CA LYS A 655 0.47 19.26 1.34
C LYS A 655 0.96 19.05 -0.10
N PRO A 656 0.13 18.48 -0.98
CA PRO A 656 0.46 18.41 -2.39
C PRO A 656 0.60 19.83 -2.94
N ARG A 657 1.28 19.96 -4.08
CA ARG A 657 1.26 21.23 -4.81
C ARG A 657 -0.20 21.51 -5.18
N GLU A 658 -0.68 22.70 -4.86
CA GLU A 658 -2.02 23.14 -5.23
C GLU A 658 -2.09 23.31 -6.75
N ASN A 659 -2.39 22.23 -7.47
CA ASN A 659 -2.75 22.26 -8.87
C ASN A 659 -4.27 22.04 -9.02
N SER A 660 -4.85 22.57 -10.10
CA SER A 660 -6.31 22.55 -10.30
C SER A 660 -6.87 21.13 -10.42
N ARG A 661 -6.08 20.18 -10.94
CA ARG A 661 -6.48 18.77 -11.10
C ARG A 661 -6.65 18.07 -9.75
N PHE A 662 -5.69 18.26 -8.83
CA PHE A 662 -5.77 17.71 -7.48
C PHE A 662 -6.97 18.28 -6.72
N GLN A 663 -7.23 19.59 -6.84
CA GLN A 663 -8.40 20.22 -6.21
C GLN A 663 -9.73 19.69 -6.76
N GLN A 664 -9.84 19.52 -8.08
CA GLN A 664 -11.02 18.93 -8.72
C GLN A 664 -11.26 17.48 -8.28
N ALA A 665 -10.18 16.70 -8.20
CA ALA A 665 -10.21 15.32 -7.69
C ALA A 665 -10.70 15.24 -6.24
N GLU A 666 -10.12 16.04 -5.34
CA GLU A 666 -10.52 16.13 -3.94
C GLU A 666 -11.98 16.58 -3.79
N GLN A 667 -12.40 17.58 -4.57
CA GLN A 667 -13.79 18.03 -4.56
C GLN A 667 -14.74 16.93 -5.02
N LEU A 668 -14.39 16.21 -6.10
CA LEU A 668 -15.19 15.10 -6.60
C LEU A 668 -15.31 13.97 -5.55
N CYS A 669 -14.21 13.59 -4.89
CA CYS A 669 -14.23 12.62 -3.79
C CYS A 669 -15.20 13.08 -2.69
N LYS A 670 -15.04 14.32 -2.20
CA LYS A 670 -15.91 14.88 -1.15
C LYS A 670 -17.38 14.91 -1.55
N GLU A 671 -17.70 15.31 -2.78
CA GLU A 671 -19.08 15.34 -3.28
C GLU A 671 -19.69 13.94 -3.36
N LEU A 672 -18.90 12.92 -3.70
CA LEU A 672 -19.35 11.53 -3.73
C LEU A 672 -19.50 10.94 -2.33
N ASP A 673 -18.57 11.25 -1.42
CA ASP A 673 -18.59 10.79 -0.02
C ASP A 673 -19.80 11.37 0.72
N CYS A 674 -20.06 12.68 0.63
CA CYS A 674 -21.24 13.31 1.22
C CYS A 674 -22.56 12.73 0.69
N LYS A 675 -22.59 12.32 -0.59
CA LYS A 675 -23.78 11.67 -1.18
C LYS A 675 -23.93 10.21 -0.74
N SER A 676 -22.87 9.54 -0.33
CA SER A 676 -22.92 8.15 0.16
C SER A 676 -23.54 8.05 1.56
N GLU A 677 -23.23 8.99 2.46
CA GLU A 677 -23.85 9.09 3.79
C GLU A 677 -25.36 9.37 3.71
N LEU A 678 -25.80 10.10 2.69
CA LEU A 678 -27.22 10.37 2.43
C LEU A 678 -27.96 9.19 1.75
N ARG A 679 -27.24 8.21 1.19
CA ARG A 679 -27.81 7.07 0.43
C ARG A 679 -27.79 5.74 1.20
N GLY A 680 -27.53 5.74 2.50
CA GLY A 680 -27.57 4.55 3.36
C GLY A 680 -28.95 3.86 3.48
N LYS A 681 -29.96 4.27 2.70
CA LYS A 681 -31.22 3.56 2.52
C LYS A 681 -31.54 3.48 1.04
N ASP A 682 -31.63 2.25 0.55
CA ASP A 682 -32.06 1.81 -0.78
C ASP A 682 -31.18 2.25 -1.94
N LEU A 683 -30.53 1.29 -2.60
CA LEU A 683 -30.34 1.23 -4.06
C LEU A 683 -29.79 -0.17 -4.41
N ALA A 684 -30.64 -1.18 -4.24
CA ALA A 684 -30.53 -2.43 -5.01
C ALA A 684 -31.11 -2.15 -6.40
N TRP A 685 -30.26 -2.12 -7.41
CA TRP A 685 -30.62 -2.28 -8.82
C TRP A 685 -29.59 -3.18 -9.48
#